data_AF-A0A963LYY9-F1
#
_entry.id   AF-A0A963LYY9-F1
#
_cell.length_a   1.000
_cell.length_b   1.000
_cell.length_c   1.000
_cell.angle_alpha   90.00
_cell.angle_beta   90.00
_cell.angle_gamma   90.00
#
_symmetry.space_group_name_H-M   'P 1'
#
loop_
_entity.id
_entity.type
_entity.pdbx_description
1 polymer ?
#
loop_
_entity_poly.entity_id
_entity_poly.type
_entity_poly.pdbx_seq_one_letter_code
_entity_poly.pdbx_strand_id
1 'polypeptide(L)'
;GGTLASIALADLSAGAPVQVIGSAFGDRFRLDIDPDVLGPDLWELIQLDGGGGSDQLEGTSGDLDWTLSGADSGIVAGIGFQNIASLMGASGDDNFIVQDGASLSGTLDGGDGDNSLLGPDTLNDWQITGQDAGTLGSLGFTRIANLIGGNQDDHFVLDLTGSITGLVDGGADNDTTVPVDTLDYTAFLTGVDVDLAAGSATGVAAFARIDQVRGGSGGGDRVSGPATAHVQWNVTGANQVRTQNMLFTGFEHLRGADDNSDIFIFEAAGSISGTVAGGSGGSDGMVFHDPASSTQGTAFNPASADSAGSANLYAKTVAYTGMDRQEILSGDDANRVVRGTLFNDTLTLRDADLSSTGMMEISYGDLSLFDLLSGITSSSLTFANPLASLTIEGLLGHDVITVESLDSAFAADLLLYGNQAGAPPVVWDLDSDEVHFNGNISTGGGYLEAFAETITVAAGVTLSTRDPVGDANDIVFRARRFGSAELENLSPVFGTNRKVSIDVGAGATLDGGSIYLIAQAEDRSFADLVGASNLVDNFLISPLADKVAGLFALPVKVLVKMSEASVVVGNGASLLGDGAIGVYATASADATGTAFGSLFSIGYSHATTKATVDIQSNAVISAGNAIVITSDASSTADIEAKTEREAKATPNPGSSQVGLALAVADASLTSHVTVAAGASISAGKTANIGAAGSSEAEAIAESGLFANGKAALAFGIEFSTADVQTTVNGTVTSRMDDGSMVKIEIDPTVDDESKTGFVDTALDMIHVGAHALETEDTIVYSNRRGNSIGGLVDGQEYVVIRLADDLSTARDESEWIQLALTEQKAIDGDAIDLKADTAGVPIATNNKGFTGADVNGNTNTIVLANPAFTGAGTVDFSLLGQTFELGQAVVYHQGSEAIAGLENGATYYIITGTDEYNLDGDQRFVGEQVVQLAESENEARAGIAIDIGAVGAGASGFSLSATHVLDSGFSTGIGVQASLDASDKASGGAGLSSEDRNDGPKTKWQKFEAAKEKINPNVTDKIFQALTKDYRDNTDKTGSGSSGSLSVAGGLAVVYTDHTVTATVGLDAELKSNEDLEVTAGISQTYQLTAESDTEPQENANGSSSGESAPNTVSVAVSVGVLNNTATATVASGAELDALRATRVISNITYPFLTRPDAFVPTTAGEFLDAVQAEGYQAIDKYLDGYFGIQSGLFNSWTRSTATADNVGVAGSVTVLVINNTSKAIVEPMVRINQDVDWRD
;
A
#
# COMPACT_ATOMS: atom_id res chain seq x y z
N GLY A 1 51.87 -45.03 -18.99
CA GLY A 1 51.80 -45.08 -20.47
C GLY A 1 51.19 -46.38 -20.93
N GLY A 2 49.91 -46.57 -20.60
CA GLY A 2 49.04 -47.60 -21.16
C GLY A 2 47.68 -46.93 -21.18
N THR A 3 47.15 -46.71 -22.37
CA THR A 3 45.84 -46.08 -22.58
C THR A 3 44.79 -46.92 -21.87
N LEU A 4 44.09 -46.34 -20.89
CA LEU A 4 42.87 -46.93 -20.32
C LEU A 4 41.86 -47.11 -21.45
N ALA A 5 41.09 -48.20 -21.38
CA ALA A 5 40.11 -48.56 -22.40
C ALA A 5 39.15 -47.39 -22.67
N SER A 6 39.17 -46.85 -23.90
CA SER A 6 38.08 -46.02 -24.39
C SER A 6 36.89 -46.94 -24.68
N ILE A 7 35.91 -46.99 -23.79
CA ILE A 7 34.60 -47.58 -24.12
C ILE A 7 33.80 -46.49 -24.83
N ALA A 8 33.47 -46.72 -26.10
CA ALA A 8 32.46 -45.91 -26.76
C ALA A 8 31.10 -46.27 -26.16
N LEU A 9 30.30 -45.28 -25.71
CA LEU A 9 28.98 -45.55 -25.13
C LEU A 9 28.03 -46.31 -26.09
N ALA A 10 28.31 -46.28 -27.39
CA ALA A 10 27.58 -47.04 -28.41
C ALA A 10 27.67 -48.58 -28.28
N ASP A 11 28.62 -49.12 -27.50
CA ASP A 11 28.81 -50.57 -27.31
C ASP A 11 28.09 -51.14 -26.07
N LEU A 12 27.35 -50.32 -25.32
CA LEU A 12 26.64 -50.72 -24.11
C LEU A 12 25.17 -51.04 -24.40
N SER A 13 24.72 -52.25 -24.01
CA SER A 13 23.31 -52.62 -24.07
C SER A 13 22.50 -51.84 -23.04
N ALA A 14 21.37 -51.26 -23.44
CA ALA A 14 20.47 -50.48 -22.58
C ALA A 14 20.19 -51.19 -21.22
N GLY A 15 20.55 -50.53 -20.12
CA GLY A 15 20.18 -50.93 -18.74
C GLY A 15 21.24 -51.65 -17.89
N ALA A 16 22.51 -51.73 -18.29
CA ALA A 16 23.58 -52.32 -17.45
C ALA A 16 24.51 -51.23 -16.87
N PRO A 17 24.77 -51.21 -15.55
CA PRO A 17 25.66 -50.21 -14.94
C PRO A 17 27.10 -50.39 -15.43
N VAL A 18 27.73 -49.29 -15.83
CA VAL A 18 29.13 -49.17 -16.25
C VAL A 18 29.96 -48.79 -15.04
N GLN A 19 30.73 -49.73 -14.51
CA GLN A 19 31.68 -49.45 -13.45
C GLN A 19 33.09 -49.31 -14.02
N VAL A 20 33.72 -48.15 -13.81
CA VAL A 20 35.13 -47.91 -14.13
C VAL A 20 35.90 -48.02 -12.82
N ILE A 21 36.73 -49.07 -12.69
CA ILE A 21 37.51 -49.32 -11.48
C ILE A 21 39.00 -49.04 -11.78
N GLY A 22 39.60 -48.21 -10.93
CA GLY A 22 41.02 -47.88 -10.91
C GLY A 22 41.90 -49.05 -10.45
N SER A 23 43.18 -48.76 -10.41
CA SER A 23 44.26 -49.68 -10.07
C SER A 23 44.52 -49.69 -8.56
N ALA A 24 45.69 -50.22 -8.16
CA ALA A 24 46.17 -50.19 -6.77
C ALA A 24 47.19 -49.06 -6.54
N PHE A 25 47.32 -48.13 -7.48
CA PHE A 25 48.17 -46.95 -7.45
C PHE A 25 47.32 -45.71 -7.73
N GLY A 26 47.81 -44.52 -7.40
CA GLY A 26 47.08 -43.28 -7.67
C GLY A 26 46.74 -43.11 -9.16
N ASP A 27 45.45 -43.03 -9.44
CA ASP A 27 44.86 -42.87 -10.76
C ASP A 27 44.28 -41.47 -10.95
N ARG A 28 44.18 -41.04 -12.20
CA ARG A 28 43.50 -39.79 -12.57
C ARG A 28 42.36 -40.09 -13.53
N PHE A 29 41.16 -39.78 -13.09
CA PHE A 29 39.95 -39.81 -13.88
C PHE A 29 39.67 -38.40 -14.38
N ARG A 30 39.49 -38.25 -15.68
CA ARG A 30 39.10 -36.96 -16.27
C ARG A 30 37.79 -37.15 -17.01
N LEU A 31 36.82 -36.33 -16.66
CA LEU A 31 35.57 -36.24 -17.38
C LEU A 31 35.83 -35.39 -18.62
N ASP A 32 35.91 -36.07 -19.77
CA ASP A 32 35.95 -35.46 -21.10
C ASP A 32 34.69 -35.92 -21.83
N ILE A 33 33.56 -35.53 -21.26
CA ILE A 33 32.24 -35.94 -21.68
C ILE A 33 31.52 -34.66 -22.03
N ASP A 34 31.11 -34.55 -23.29
CA ASP A 34 30.19 -33.52 -23.70
C ASP A 34 28.81 -33.91 -23.15
N PRO A 35 28.27 -33.19 -22.15
CA PRO A 35 26.95 -33.48 -21.61
C PRO A 35 25.88 -33.43 -22.71
N ASP A 36 26.16 -32.81 -23.87
CA ASP A 36 25.29 -32.80 -25.05
C ASP A 36 25.26 -34.10 -25.86
N VAL A 37 26.16 -35.06 -25.61
CA VAL A 37 26.28 -36.27 -26.44
C VAL A 37 25.56 -37.49 -25.85
N LEU A 38 25.21 -37.47 -24.56
CA LEU A 38 24.62 -38.61 -23.83
C LEU A 38 23.29 -38.21 -23.16
N GLY A 39 22.20 -38.98 -23.35
CA GLY A 39 20.90 -38.70 -22.73
C GLY A 39 20.90 -38.95 -21.20
N PRO A 40 19.97 -38.34 -20.44
CA PRO A 40 19.96 -38.34 -18.97
C PRO A 40 19.85 -39.74 -18.34
N ASP A 41 19.20 -40.69 -19.03
CA ASP A 41 19.01 -42.08 -18.56
C ASP A 41 20.31 -42.92 -18.53
N LEU A 42 21.43 -42.41 -19.08
CA LEU A 42 22.72 -43.13 -19.10
C LEU A 42 23.65 -42.71 -17.96
N TRP A 43 23.38 -41.61 -17.24
CA TRP A 43 24.31 -41.03 -16.27
C TRP A 43 24.24 -41.74 -14.92
N GLU A 44 23.04 -42.12 -14.45
CA GLU A 44 22.85 -42.93 -13.23
C GLU A 44 23.49 -44.33 -13.30
N LEU A 45 23.84 -44.78 -14.50
CA LEU A 45 24.46 -46.08 -14.73
C LEU A 45 25.99 -46.05 -14.66
N ILE A 46 26.65 -44.89 -14.59
CA ILE A 46 28.12 -44.80 -14.52
C ILE A 46 28.59 -44.66 -13.07
N GLN A 47 29.48 -45.55 -12.64
CA GLN A 47 30.10 -45.53 -11.32
C GLN A 47 31.62 -45.56 -11.46
N LEU A 48 32.30 -44.57 -10.88
CA LEU A 48 33.76 -44.49 -10.82
C LEU A 48 34.24 -45.01 -9.46
N ASP A 49 35.18 -45.95 -9.46
CA ASP A 49 35.83 -46.44 -8.25
C ASP A 49 37.33 -46.23 -8.40
N GLY A 50 37.95 -45.42 -7.54
CA GLY A 50 39.40 -45.19 -7.55
C GLY A 50 40.23 -46.45 -7.32
N GLY A 51 39.67 -47.46 -6.66
CA GLY A 51 40.40 -48.66 -6.27
C GLY A 51 41.23 -48.42 -5.02
N GLY A 52 42.55 -48.64 -5.11
CA GLY A 52 43.47 -48.33 -4.01
C GLY A 52 44.55 -47.36 -4.46
N GLY A 53 44.94 -46.41 -3.63
CA GLY A 53 45.85 -45.35 -4.05
C GLY A 53 45.41 -44.02 -3.51
N SER A 54 45.91 -42.94 -4.12
CA SER A 54 45.41 -41.58 -3.91
C SER A 54 44.94 -41.10 -5.28
N ASP A 55 43.63 -41.15 -5.48
CA ASP A 55 43.01 -41.03 -6.79
C ASP A 55 42.39 -39.63 -6.98
N GLN A 56 42.47 -39.08 -8.19
CA GLN A 56 41.98 -37.74 -8.51
C GLN A 56 40.89 -37.79 -9.60
N LEU A 57 39.80 -37.06 -9.41
CA LEU A 57 38.75 -36.84 -10.40
C LEU A 57 38.75 -35.37 -10.86
N GLU A 58 38.89 -35.17 -12.17
CA GLU A 58 38.90 -33.87 -12.85
C GLU A 58 37.59 -33.70 -13.65
N GLY A 59 36.91 -32.57 -13.42
CA GLY A 59 35.70 -32.14 -14.10
C GLY A 59 35.91 -31.76 -15.56
N THR A 60 34.83 -31.25 -16.17
CA THR A 60 34.84 -30.71 -17.54
C THR A 60 35.21 -29.23 -17.50
N SER A 61 35.38 -28.58 -18.64
CA SER A 61 35.69 -27.14 -18.69
C SER A 61 34.47 -26.21 -18.48
N GLY A 62 33.28 -26.79 -18.26
CA GLY A 62 32.05 -26.05 -17.94
C GLY A 62 31.65 -26.26 -16.48
N ASP A 63 30.63 -25.54 -16.05
CA ASP A 63 30.15 -25.49 -14.67
C ASP A 63 29.59 -26.87 -14.24
N LEU A 64 30.00 -27.38 -13.07
CA LEU A 64 29.51 -28.65 -12.53
C LEU A 64 29.11 -28.56 -11.07
N ASP A 65 28.04 -29.28 -10.73
CA ASP A 65 27.66 -29.55 -9.34
C ASP A 65 28.29 -30.88 -8.86
N TRP A 66 29.04 -30.78 -7.77
CA TRP A 66 29.69 -31.88 -7.08
C TRP A 66 29.03 -32.09 -5.72
N THR A 67 28.43 -33.25 -5.47
CA THR A 67 27.88 -33.60 -4.15
C THR A 67 28.74 -34.67 -3.48
N LEU A 68 29.37 -34.35 -2.35
CA LEU A 68 30.09 -35.32 -1.53
C LEU A 68 29.12 -35.94 -0.53
N SER A 69 28.97 -37.26 -0.58
CA SER A 69 27.97 -37.99 0.22
C SER A 69 28.57 -38.98 1.23
N GLY A 70 29.91 -39.09 1.27
CA GLY A 70 30.63 -39.96 2.20
C GLY A 70 32.14 -39.81 2.08
N ALA A 71 32.90 -40.70 2.75
CA ALA A 71 34.35 -40.67 2.69
C ALA A 71 34.87 -41.07 1.29
N ASP A 72 35.62 -40.18 0.65
CA ASP A 72 36.17 -40.33 -0.70
C ASP A 72 35.09 -40.73 -1.73
N SER A 73 33.85 -40.29 -1.54
CA SER A 73 32.70 -40.70 -2.35
C SER A 73 31.66 -39.59 -2.54
N GLY A 74 30.99 -39.60 -3.68
CA GLY A 74 30.02 -38.57 -4.05
C GLY A 74 29.40 -38.78 -5.42
N ILE A 75 28.82 -37.73 -5.95
CA ILE A 75 28.19 -37.66 -7.28
C ILE A 75 28.65 -36.38 -7.97
N VAL A 76 28.96 -36.45 -9.26
CA VAL A 76 29.21 -35.28 -10.12
C VAL A 76 28.52 -35.51 -11.46
N ALA A 77 27.74 -34.53 -11.94
CA ALA A 77 26.99 -34.65 -13.20
C ALA A 77 26.18 -35.97 -13.33
N GLY A 78 25.59 -36.44 -12.21
CA GLY A 78 24.84 -37.71 -12.13
C GLY A 78 25.71 -38.99 -12.11
N ILE A 79 27.03 -38.88 -12.17
CA ILE A 79 27.99 -39.99 -12.09
C ILE A 79 28.40 -40.20 -10.64
N GLY A 80 28.15 -41.39 -10.09
CA GLY A 80 28.62 -41.74 -8.75
C GLY A 80 30.12 -42.04 -8.73
N PHE A 81 30.83 -41.61 -7.70
CA PHE A 81 32.24 -41.95 -7.47
C PHE A 81 32.49 -42.45 -6.05
N GLN A 82 33.47 -43.33 -5.88
CA GLN A 82 33.94 -43.85 -4.60
C GLN A 82 35.46 -44.10 -4.60
N ASN A 83 36.08 -44.11 -3.42
CA ASN A 83 37.53 -44.22 -3.24
C ASN A 83 38.33 -43.18 -4.05
N ILE A 84 37.77 -41.98 -4.26
CA ILE A 84 38.46 -40.86 -4.91
C ILE A 84 38.88 -39.85 -3.85
N ALA A 85 40.19 -39.67 -3.69
CA ALA A 85 40.78 -38.86 -2.65
C ALA A 85 40.82 -37.36 -2.99
N SER A 86 40.80 -36.95 -4.25
CA SER A 86 40.92 -35.53 -4.64
C SER A 86 40.03 -35.16 -5.81
N LEU A 87 39.47 -33.95 -5.77
CA LEU A 87 38.58 -33.41 -6.80
C LEU A 87 39.19 -32.16 -7.44
N MET A 88 38.94 -31.95 -8.72
CA MET A 88 39.36 -30.75 -9.45
C MET A 88 38.25 -30.31 -10.42
N GLY A 89 37.63 -29.14 -10.21
CA GLY A 89 36.49 -28.66 -11.02
C GLY A 89 36.87 -28.30 -12.47
N ALA A 90 38.05 -27.68 -12.63
CA ALA A 90 38.76 -27.35 -13.88
C ALA A 90 38.69 -25.88 -14.31
N SER A 91 37.77 -25.46 -15.18
CA SER A 91 37.72 -24.06 -15.65
C SER A 91 36.33 -23.42 -15.69
N GLY A 92 35.29 -24.16 -15.30
CA GLY A 92 33.95 -23.62 -15.11
C GLY A 92 33.81 -23.03 -13.71
N ASP A 93 32.65 -22.44 -13.44
CA ASP A 93 32.26 -22.02 -12.09
C ASP A 93 31.59 -23.22 -11.41
N ASP A 94 32.36 -24.01 -10.67
CA ASP A 94 31.92 -25.26 -10.04
C ASP A 94 31.31 -25.05 -8.66
N ASN A 95 30.23 -25.78 -8.35
CA ASN A 95 29.62 -25.82 -7.02
C ASN A 95 29.92 -27.14 -6.31
N PHE A 96 30.50 -27.09 -5.12
CA PHE A 96 30.79 -28.25 -4.29
C PHE A 96 29.88 -28.26 -3.06
N ILE A 97 29.10 -29.32 -2.88
CA ILE A 97 28.15 -29.53 -1.79
C ILE A 97 28.66 -30.65 -0.90
N VAL A 98 28.92 -30.36 0.37
CA VAL A 98 29.41 -31.35 1.35
C VAL A 98 28.25 -31.78 2.25
N GLN A 99 27.89 -33.06 2.22
CA GLN A 99 26.88 -33.62 3.13
C GLN A 99 27.49 -34.02 4.48
N ASP A 100 26.64 -34.18 5.50
CA ASP A 100 27.07 -34.59 6.84
C ASP A 100 27.86 -35.92 6.80
N GLY A 101 29.04 -35.92 7.43
CA GLY A 101 29.96 -37.04 7.47
C GLY A 101 30.77 -37.30 6.18
N ALA A 102 30.63 -36.46 5.14
CA ALA A 102 31.45 -36.55 3.95
C ALA A 102 32.88 -36.03 4.20
N SER A 103 33.88 -36.62 3.54
CA SER A 103 35.28 -36.22 3.69
C SER A 103 36.10 -36.62 2.48
N LEU A 104 37.14 -35.86 2.14
CA LEU A 104 38.18 -36.30 1.21
C LEU A 104 39.50 -36.50 1.96
N SER A 105 40.20 -37.58 1.64
CA SER A 105 41.54 -37.87 2.16
C SER A 105 42.65 -37.06 1.47
N GLY A 106 42.35 -36.41 0.34
CA GLY A 106 43.19 -35.43 -0.36
C GLY A 106 42.56 -34.03 -0.39
N THR A 107 42.68 -33.32 -1.52
CA THR A 107 42.24 -31.91 -1.64
C THR A 107 41.10 -31.73 -2.63
N LEU A 108 40.26 -30.74 -2.36
CA LEU A 108 39.25 -30.20 -3.28
C LEU A 108 39.84 -28.95 -3.95
N ASP A 109 39.95 -28.96 -5.26
CA ASP A 109 40.50 -27.85 -6.03
C ASP A 109 39.43 -27.30 -6.98
N GLY A 110 38.97 -26.07 -6.80
CA GLY A 110 37.92 -25.49 -7.63
C GLY A 110 38.30 -25.48 -9.10
N GLY A 111 39.52 -25.03 -9.42
CA GLY A 111 39.87 -24.79 -10.82
C GLY A 111 40.14 -23.32 -11.07
N ASP A 112 40.10 -22.92 -12.34
CA ASP A 112 39.80 -21.53 -12.68
C ASP A 112 38.27 -21.30 -12.47
N GLY A 113 37.77 -20.07 -12.65
CA GLY A 113 36.34 -19.77 -12.38
C GLY A 113 36.03 -19.38 -10.93
N ASP A 114 34.83 -18.87 -10.69
CA ASP A 114 34.32 -18.40 -9.40
C ASP A 114 33.60 -19.55 -8.67
N ASN A 115 34.39 -20.49 -8.17
CA ASN A 115 33.90 -21.75 -7.58
C ASN A 115 33.31 -21.55 -6.17
N SER A 116 32.27 -22.33 -5.84
CA SER A 116 31.54 -22.27 -4.56
C SER A 116 31.67 -23.56 -3.75
N LEU A 117 31.77 -23.45 -2.43
CA LEU A 117 31.76 -24.60 -1.50
C LEU A 117 30.70 -24.39 -0.42
N LEU A 118 29.70 -25.27 -0.42
CA LEU A 118 28.61 -25.34 0.55
C LEU A 118 28.94 -26.38 1.64
N GLY A 119 28.94 -25.94 2.89
CA GLY A 119 29.11 -26.80 4.06
C GLY A 119 27.87 -27.65 4.39
N PRO A 120 28.02 -28.71 5.19
CA PRO A 120 26.88 -29.49 5.69
C PRO A 120 26.04 -28.69 6.69
N ASP A 121 24.79 -29.10 6.88
CA ASP A 121 23.84 -28.54 7.87
C ASP A 121 24.19 -28.92 9.33
N THR A 122 25.45 -28.70 9.72
CA THR A 122 26.03 -28.92 11.05
C THR A 122 26.96 -27.75 11.36
N LEU A 123 27.43 -27.63 12.61
CA LEU A 123 28.47 -26.63 12.93
C LEU A 123 29.69 -26.81 12.02
N ASN A 124 30.05 -25.78 11.25
CA ASN A 124 31.22 -25.82 10.37
C ASN A 124 32.34 -24.92 10.86
N ASP A 125 33.54 -25.49 10.97
CA ASP A 125 34.78 -24.74 11.23
C ASP A 125 35.55 -24.55 9.92
N TRP A 126 35.54 -23.33 9.39
CA TRP A 126 36.29 -22.94 8.19
C TRP A 126 37.59 -22.24 8.58
N GLN A 127 38.73 -22.72 8.08
CA GLN A 127 40.03 -22.09 8.27
C GLN A 127 40.58 -21.62 6.93
N ILE A 128 40.58 -20.31 6.68
CA ILE A 128 41.06 -19.71 5.44
C ILE A 128 42.54 -19.36 5.62
N THR A 129 43.42 -20.15 5.01
CA THR A 129 44.88 -20.07 5.24
C THR A 129 45.61 -19.32 4.12
N GLY A 130 44.98 -19.18 2.95
CA GLY A 130 45.50 -18.43 1.81
C GLY A 130 44.36 -17.84 0.99
N GLN A 131 44.71 -17.19 -0.12
CA GLN A 131 43.72 -16.69 -1.06
C GLN A 131 42.92 -17.87 -1.66
N ASP A 132 41.59 -17.83 -1.48
CA ASP A 132 40.63 -18.81 -1.96
C ASP A 132 40.98 -20.25 -1.55
N ALA A 133 41.63 -20.40 -0.38
CA ALA A 133 42.20 -21.68 0.06
C ALA A 133 42.16 -21.85 1.59
N GLY A 134 41.88 -23.07 2.02
CA GLY A 134 41.63 -23.34 3.44
C GLY A 134 41.24 -24.77 3.75
N THR A 135 40.59 -24.95 4.89
CA THR A 135 39.97 -26.21 5.29
C THR A 135 38.56 -26.00 5.83
N LEU A 136 37.63 -26.90 5.48
CA LEU A 136 36.34 -27.10 6.14
C LEU A 136 36.45 -28.33 7.05
N GLY A 137 36.62 -28.13 8.35
CA GLY A 137 36.98 -29.20 9.28
C GLY A 137 38.29 -29.89 8.87
N SER A 138 38.21 -31.15 8.41
CA SER A 138 39.38 -31.89 7.88
C SER A 138 39.52 -31.86 6.35
N LEU A 139 38.55 -31.31 5.62
CA LEU A 139 38.54 -31.22 4.16
C LEU A 139 39.38 -30.02 3.71
N GLY A 140 40.48 -30.22 3.00
CA GLY A 140 41.27 -29.13 2.42
C GLY A 140 40.74 -28.67 1.08
N PHE A 141 40.63 -27.35 0.88
CA PHE A 141 40.18 -26.73 -0.36
C PHE A 141 41.16 -25.69 -0.90
N THR A 142 41.21 -25.51 -2.23
CA THR A 142 41.96 -24.46 -2.93
C THR A 142 41.19 -23.93 -4.13
N ARG A 143 41.41 -22.66 -4.49
CA ARG A 143 40.74 -21.98 -5.61
C ARG A 143 39.20 -22.01 -5.52
N ILE A 144 38.68 -21.81 -4.31
CA ILE A 144 37.25 -21.66 -4.02
C ILE A 144 36.99 -20.20 -3.62
N ALA A 145 36.28 -19.47 -4.47
CA ALA A 145 36.05 -18.04 -4.32
C ALA A 145 34.81 -17.72 -3.46
N ASN A 146 33.86 -18.65 -3.33
CA ASN A 146 32.65 -18.47 -2.52
C ASN A 146 32.51 -19.57 -1.47
N LEU A 147 32.29 -19.19 -0.21
CA LEU A 147 32.04 -20.10 0.91
C LEU A 147 30.62 -19.90 1.42
N ILE A 148 29.86 -20.98 1.55
CA ILE A 148 28.47 -20.93 2.01
C ILE A 148 28.34 -21.92 3.17
N GLY A 149 27.84 -21.42 4.30
CA GLY A 149 27.53 -22.19 5.49
C GLY A 149 26.31 -23.10 5.36
N GLY A 150 26.07 -23.89 6.39
CA GLY A 150 24.88 -24.72 6.58
C GLY A 150 23.81 -24.00 7.38
N ASN A 151 22.88 -24.73 7.99
CA ASN A 151 21.80 -24.15 8.81
C ASN A 151 22.14 -24.07 10.32
N GLN A 152 23.41 -24.19 10.72
CA GLN A 152 23.89 -24.22 12.11
C GLN A 152 25.12 -23.31 12.22
N ASP A 153 25.59 -23.00 13.45
CA ASP A 153 26.70 -22.04 13.66
C ASP A 153 27.91 -22.32 12.77
N ASP A 154 28.29 -21.35 11.93
CA ASP A 154 29.45 -21.46 11.06
C ASP A 154 30.55 -20.46 11.42
N HIS A 155 31.77 -20.98 11.60
CA HIS A 155 32.92 -20.21 12.05
C HIS A 155 33.96 -20.05 10.94
N PHE A 156 34.00 -18.88 10.31
CA PHE A 156 34.94 -18.52 9.25
C PHE A 156 36.17 -17.80 9.80
N VAL A 157 37.27 -18.52 10.00
CA VAL A 157 38.53 -17.99 10.54
C VAL A 157 39.50 -17.61 9.43
N LEU A 158 39.82 -16.33 9.30
CA LEU A 158 40.85 -15.85 8.38
C LEU A 158 42.21 -15.80 9.07
N ASP A 159 43.16 -16.60 8.58
CA ASP A 159 44.55 -16.55 9.01
C ASP A 159 45.27 -15.35 8.36
N LEU A 160 46.51 -15.05 8.78
CA LEU A 160 47.29 -13.87 8.37
C LEU A 160 47.40 -13.60 6.85
N THR A 161 47.29 -14.65 6.04
CA THR A 161 47.34 -14.56 4.57
C THR A 161 46.06 -15.04 3.89
N GLY A 162 45.02 -15.35 4.68
CA GLY A 162 43.72 -15.78 4.18
C GLY A 162 42.96 -14.64 3.53
N SER A 163 42.34 -14.92 2.39
CA SER A 163 41.39 -14.00 1.76
C SER A 163 40.42 -14.79 0.87
N ILE A 164 39.18 -14.34 0.76
CA ILE A 164 38.16 -14.88 -0.14
C ILE A 164 37.79 -13.78 -1.14
N THR A 165 37.97 -14.05 -2.44
CA THR A 165 37.72 -13.05 -3.48
C THR A 165 36.26 -12.90 -3.86
N GLY A 166 35.39 -13.82 -3.44
CA GLY A 166 33.95 -13.78 -3.65
C GLY A 166 33.17 -13.64 -2.33
N LEU A 167 32.10 -14.43 -2.20
CA LEU A 167 31.12 -14.36 -1.12
C LEU A 167 31.48 -15.26 0.07
N VAL A 168 31.29 -14.76 1.29
CA VAL A 168 31.17 -15.57 2.51
C VAL A 168 29.75 -15.45 3.04
N ASP A 169 28.98 -16.52 3.00
CA ASP A 169 27.57 -16.57 3.42
C ASP A 169 27.43 -17.53 4.60
N GLY A 170 26.75 -17.11 5.68
CA GLY A 170 26.49 -17.96 6.84
C GLY A 170 25.50 -19.10 6.57
N GLY A 171 24.69 -19.01 5.51
CA GLY A 171 23.65 -20.00 5.24
C GLY A 171 22.28 -19.62 5.84
N ALA A 172 21.28 -20.50 5.70
CA ALA A 172 19.90 -20.15 6.06
C ALA A 172 19.54 -20.58 7.49
N ASP A 173 19.06 -19.65 8.31
CA ASP A 173 18.57 -19.95 9.66
C ASP A 173 17.15 -20.54 9.59
N ASN A 174 17.02 -21.85 9.84
CA ASN A 174 15.73 -22.55 9.80
C ASN A 174 15.25 -23.08 11.18
N ASP A 175 15.94 -22.73 12.27
CA ASP A 175 15.66 -23.23 13.62
C ASP A 175 15.10 -22.15 14.58
N THR A 176 14.38 -22.62 15.59
CA THR A 176 13.81 -21.87 16.72
C THR A 176 14.85 -21.31 17.70
N THR A 177 16.08 -21.80 17.66
CA THR A 177 17.28 -21.14 18.19
C THR A 177 18.09 -20.63 17.02
N VAL A 178 18.18 -19.32 16.85
CA VAL A 178 18.93 -18.70 15.74
C VAL A 178 20.41 -19.07 15.90
N PRO A 179 21.01 -19.79 14.93
CA PRO A 179 22.45 -20.01 14.87
C PRO A 179 23.24 -18.69 14.87
N VAL A 180 24.55 -18.75 15.12
CA VAL A 180 25.43 -17.57 15.11
C VAL A 180 26.61 -17.79 14.19
N ASP A 181 26.56 -17.16 13.02
CA ASP A 181 27.64 -17.23 12.03
C ASP A 181 28.70 -16.17 12.29
N THR A 182 29.95 -16.62 12.39
CA THR A 182 31.07 -15.80 12.88
C THR A 182 32.19 -15.67 11.85
N LEU A 183 32.47 -14.44 11.42
CA LEU A 183 33.67 -14.07 10.68
C LEU A 183 34.79 -13.62 11.63
N ASP A 184 35.89 -14.37 11.71
CA ASP A 184 36.90 -14.23 12.76
C ASP A 184 38.28 -13.85 12.20
N TYR A 185 38.73 -12.64 12.51
CA TYR A 185 40.03 -12.09 12.14
C TYR A 185 41.05 -12.10 13.28
N THR A 186 40.84 -12.84 14.37
CA THR A 186 41.70 -12.77 15.56
C THR A 186 43.20 -13.05 15.28
N ALA A 187 43.53 -13.73 14.18
CA ALA A 187 44.90 -13.96 13.72
C ALA A 187 45.58 -12.72 13.10
N PHE A 188 44.82 -11.72 12.65
CA PHE A 188 45.36 -10.52 12.01
C PHE A 188 46.13 -9.64 13.01
N LEU A 189 47.23 -9.06 12.52
CA LEU A 189 48.13 -8.18 13.28
C LEU A 189 48.08 -6.72 12.80
N THR A 190 47.20 -6.43 11.86
CA THR A 190 46.93 -5.09 11.30
C THR A 190 45.44 -4.81 11.38
N GLY A 191 45.05 -3.53 11.29
CA GLY A 191 43.64 -3.13 11.33
C GLY A 191 42.80 -3.84 10.27
N VAL A 192 41.61 -4.27 10.69
CA VAL A 192 40.53 -4.87 9.90
C VAL A 192 39.47 -3.79 9.69
N ASP A 193 39.24 -3.43 8.43
CA ASP A 193 38.11 -2.59 8.02
C ASP A 193 36.92 -3.49 7.61
N VAL A 194 35.74 -3.17 8.13
CA VAL A 194 34.44 -3.71 7.72
C VAL A 194 33.56 -2.55 7.24
N ASP A 195 32.96 -2.69 6.07
CA ASP A 195 32.08 -1.70 5.44
C ASP A 195 30.71 -2.33 5.22
N LEU A 196 29.72 -1.89 6.02
CA LEU A 196 28.36 -2.40 5.97
C LEU A 196 27.56 -1.86 4.78
N ALA A 197 27.91 -0.67 4.27
CA ALA A 197 27.27 -0.13 3.07
C ALA A 197 27.70 -0.90 1.81
N ALA A 198 28.97 -1.32 1.76
CA ALA A 198 29.50 -2.14 0.68
C ALA A 198 29.28 -3.65 0.87
N GLY A 199 28.92 -4.09 2.09
CA GLY A 199 28.81 -5.52 2.44
C GLY A 199 30.15 -6.25 2.37
N SER A 200 31.25 -5.59 2.69
CA SER A 200 32.62 -6.11 2.49
C SER A 200 33.49 -5.99 3.75
N ALA A 201 34.53 -6.82 3.84
CA ALA A 201 35.48 -6.79 4.94
C ALA A 201 36.92 -7.00 4.44
N THR A 202 37.91 -6.72 5.28
CA THR A 202 39.32 -6.90 4.91
C THR A 202 39.56 -8.34 4.46
N GLY A 203 40.04 -8.53 3.23
CA GLY A 203 40.28 -9.87 2.68
C GLY A 203 39.03 -10.69 2.35
N VAL A 204 37.82 -10.11 2.43
CA VAL A 204 36.55 -10.76 2.02
C VAL A 204 35.78 -9.77 1.14
N ALA A 205 35.61 -10.12 -0.13
CA ALA A 205 35.01 -9.20 -1.11
C ALA A 205 33.53 -8.90 -0.84
N ALA A 206 32.76 -9.91 -0.42
CA ALA A 206 31.38 -9.77 0.00
C ALA A 206 31.05 -10.75 1.14
N PHE A 207 30.17 -10.36 2.06
CA PHE A 207 29.61 -11.28 3.05
C PHE A 207 28.09 -11.11 3.18
N ALA A 208 27.40 -12.19 3.54
CA ALA A 208 25.96 -12.22 3.76
C ALA A 208 25.61 -13.14 4.94
N ARG A 209 24.48 -12.89 5.61
CA ARG A 209 23.99 -13.70 6.75
C ARG A 209 25.09 -14.02 7.77
N ILE A 210 25.86 -13.02 8.17
CA ILE A 210 26.86 -13.14 9.23
C ILE A 210 26.33 -12.41 10.46
N ASP A 211 26.31 -13.07 11.61
CA ASP A 211 25.83 -12.49 12.86
C ASP A 211 26.93 -11.83 13.69
N GLN A 212 28.18 -12.32 13.57
CA GLN A 212 29.29 -11.87 14.39
C GLN A 212 30.56 -11.64 13.56
N VAL A 213 31.26 -10.53 13.83
CA VAL A 213 32.62 -10.30 13.33
C VAL A 213 33.58 -10.06 14.49
N ARG A 214 34.71 -10.78 14.49
CA ARG A 214 35.81 -10.56 15.46
C ARG A 214 36.98 -9.87 14.79
N GLY A 215 37.41 -8.74 15.34
CA GLY A 215 38.56 -7.97 14.90
C GLY A 215 39.90 -8.66 15.16
N GLY A 216 40.96 -8.06 14.61
CA GLY A 216 42.33 -8.50 14.76
C GLY A 216 42.94 -8.14 16.12
N SER A 217 44.13 -8.69 16.36
CA SER A 217 44.91 -8.41 17.58
C SER A 217 45.88 -7.23 17.42
N GLY A 218 45.98 -6.68 16.21
CA GLY A 218 46.89 -5.58 15.85
C GLY A 218 46.44 -4.19 16.31
N GLY A 219 45.15 -4.04 16.62
CA GLY A 219 44.50 -2.77 16.89
C GLY A 219 44.30 -1.90 15.64
N GLY A 220 43.37 -0.96 15.72
CA GLY A 220 43.00 -0.09 14.61
C GLY A 220 41.89 -0.67 13.73
N ASP A 221 41.13 -1.64 14.25
CA ASP A 221 40.01 -2.23 13.55
C ASP A 221 38.85 -1.24 13.48
N ARG A 222 38.18 -1.18 12.33
CA ARG A 222 37.13 -0.20 12.04
C ARG A 222 35.87 -0.86 11.49
N VAL A 223 34.72 -0.42 11.99
CA VAL A 223 33.42 -0.67 11.36
C VAL A 223 32.92 0.63 10.75
N SER A 224 32.50 0.59 9.49
CA SER A 224 31.82 1.69 8.80
C SER A 224 30.35 1.34 8.57
N GLY A 225 29.47 2.28 8.88
CA GLY A 225 28.03 2.11 8.90
C GLY A 225 27.39 1.91 7.53
N PRO A 226 26.16 1.38 7.52
CA PRO A 226 25.33 1.33 6.32
C PRO A 226 24.92 2.74 5.89
N ALA A 227 24.62 2.92 4.60
CA ALA A 227 24.10 4.18 4.06
C ALA A 227 22.57 4.34 4.28
N THR A 228 22.07 3.86 5.43
CA THR A 228 20.65 4.03 5.81
C THR A 228 20.46 5.36 6.51
N ALA A 229 19.26 5.96 6.37
CA ALA A 229 18.96 7.29 6.92
C ALA A 229 19.23 7.39 8.44
N HIS A 230 18.97 6.32 9.18
CA HIS A 230 19.16 6.24 10.63
C HIS A 230 19.92 4.96 11.01
N VAL A 231 20.93 5.06 11.87
CA VAL A 231 21.73 3.92 12.34
C VAL A 231 22.01 4.01 13.83
N GLN A 232 21.61 2.98 14.57
CA GLN A 232 21.97 2.83 15.99
C GLN A 232 23.18 1.90 16.18
N TRP A 233 24.11 2.35 17.02
CA TRP A 233 25.33 1.66 17.40
C TRP A 233 25.36 1.45 18.93
N ASN A 234 25.13 0.22 19.38
CA ASN A 234 25.16 -0.11 20.81
C ASN A 234 26.55 -0.63 21.20
N VAL A 235 27.32 0.17 21.92
CA VAL A 235 28.60 -0.22 22.51
C VAL A 235 28.32 -0.94 23.83
N THR A 236 28.20 -2.27 23.76
CA THR A 236 27.77 -3.11 24.89
C THR A 236 28.92 -3.49 25.83
N GLY A 237 30.17 -3.48 25.33
CA GLY A 237 31.37 -3.86 26.07
C GLY A 237 32.62 -3.13 25.60
N ALA A 238 33.80 -3.55 26.08
CA ALA A 238 35.07 -3.00 25.62
C ALA A 238 35.34 -3.41 24.17
N ASN A 239 35.43 -2.43 23.26
CA ASN A 239 35.58 -2.62 21.81
C ASN A 239 34.55 -3.61 21.25
N GLN A 240 33.35 -3.62 21.82
CA GLN A 240 32.25 -4.49 21.44
C GLN A 240 31.04 -3.64 21.08
N VAL A 241 30.53 -3.82 19.86
CA VAL A 241 29.49 -2.97 19.27
C VAL A 241 28.46 -3.85 18.58
N ARG A 242 27.18 -3.52 18.72
CA ARG A 242 26.08 -4.14 18.00
C ARG A 242 25.39 -3.11 17.11
N THR A 243 25.22 -3.42 15.83
CA THR A 243 24.48 -2.61 14.85
C THR A 243 23.84 -3.53 13.81
N GLN A 244 22.64 -3.20 13.31
CA GLN A 244 21.87 -4.00 12.33
C GLN A 244 21.84 -5.52 12.62
N ASN A 245 21.60 -5.89 13.89
CA ASN A 245 21.62 -7.28 14.39
C ASN A 245 22.98 -8.02 14.35
N MET A 246 24.05 -7.40 13.85
CA MET A 246 25.41 -7.93 13.87
C MET A 246 26.18 -7.53 15.14
N LEU A 247 27.01 -8.43 15.67
CA LEU A 247 27.91 -8.20 16.79
C LEU A 247 29.37 -8.07 16.33
N PHE A 248 29.98 -6.93 16.61
CA PHE A 248 31.40 -6.66 16.38
C PHE A 248 32.14 -6.76 17.71
N THR A 249 33.22 -7.53 17.77
CA THR A 249 34.10 -7.62 18.96
C THR A 249 35.55 -7.36 18.59
N GLY A 250 36.26 -6.55 19.37
CA GLY A 250 37.64 -6.16 19.08
C GLY A 250 37.79 -4.95 18.16
N PHE A 251 36.72 -4.17 17.93
CA PHE A 251 36.77 -3.01 17.03
C PHE A 251 37.00 -1.70 17.80
N GLU A 252 38.06 -0.97 17.46
CA GLU A 252 38.44 0.28 18.13
C GLU A 252 37.88 1.54 17.48
N HIS A 253 37.50 1.49 16.21
CA HIS A 253 37.03 2.65 15.46
C HIS A 253 35.64 2.40 14.90
N LEU A 254 34.75 3.37 15.10
CA LEU A 254 33.41 3.38 14.52
C LEU A 254 33.30 4.57 13.58
N ARG A 255 32.65 4.37 12.44
CA ARG A 255 32.31 5.44 11.51
C ARG A 255 30.88 5.25 11.04
N GLY A 256 30.05 6.25 11.21
CA GLY A 256 28.79 6.39 10.50
C GLY A 256 28.98 6.63 9.00
N ALA A 257 27.88 6.66 8.26
CA ALA A 257 27.93 7.06 6.86
C ALA A 257 28.00 8.59 6.76
N ASP A 258 28.01 9.13 5.53
CA ASP A 258 27.90 10.59 5.34
C ASP A 258 26.42 10.90 5.00
N ASP A 259 25.92 12.10 5.33
CA ASP A 259 24.55 12.57 5.09
C ASP A 259 23.41 11.72 5.73
N ASN A 260 23.69 11.01 6.82
CA ASN A 260 22.72 10.23 7.61
C ASN A 260 22.78 10.60 9.11
N SER A 261 21.93 9.98 9.93
CA SER A 261 21.97 10.16 11.38
C SER A 261 22.53 8.92 12.07
N ASP A 262 23.71 9.04 12.68
CA ASP A 262 24.34 7.97 13.46
C ASP A 262 24.25 8.21 14.98
N ILE A 263 23.69 7.22 15.68
CA ILE A 263 23.39 7.25 17.10
C ILE A 263 24.30 6.27 17.84
N PHE A 264 25.23 6.77 18.65
CA PHE A 264 26.17 5.95 19.42
C PHE A 264 25.78 5.84 20.90
N ILE A 265 25.34 4.65 21.33
CA ILE A 265 24.91 4.38 22.71
C ILE A 265 25.99 3.59 23.44
N PHE A 266 26.58 4.19 24.47
CA PHE A 266 27.54 3.54 25.34
C PHE A 266 26.85 2.96 26.57
N GLU A 267 26.64 1.64 26.57
CA GLU A 267 26.08 0.94 27.73
C GLU A 267 27.03 0.95 28.93
N ALA A 268 26.56 0.51 30.09
CA ALA A 268 27.32 0.54 31.36
C ALA A 268 28.74 -0.07 31.24
N ALA A 269 28.91 -1.19 30.55
CA ALA A 269 30.20 -1.84 30.31
C ALA A 269 30.91 -1.39 29.02
N GLY A 270 30.25 -0.58 28.18
CA GLY A 270 30.74 -0.13 26.89
C GLY A 270 31.94 0.81 26.97
N SER A 271 32.95 0.58 26.13
CA SER A 271 34.04 1.53 25.92
C SER A 271 34.71 1.31 24.57
N ILE A 272 35.05 2.38 23.87
CA ILE A 272 35.82 2.35 22.62
C ILE A 272 37.18 2.98 22.87
N SER A 273 38.27 2.27 22.55
CA SER A 273 39.63 2.80 22.74
C SER A 273 40.15 3.68 21.60
N GLY A 274 39.51 3.65 20.43
CA GLY A 274 39.85 4.49 19.28
C GLY A 274 38.90 5.69 19.13
N THR A 275 38.41 5.91 17.91
CA THR A 275 37.59 7.08 17.55
C THR A 275 36.19 6.67 17.13
N VAL A 276 35.19 7.47 17.51
CA VAL A 276 33.83 7.39 16.98
C VAL A 276 33.60 8.57 16.04
N ALA A 277 33.34 8.28 14.78
CA ALA A 277 32.98 9.27 13.77
C ALA A 277 31.50 9.10 13.42
N GLY A 278 30.72 10.18 13.40
CA GLY A 278 29.38 10.17 12.81
C GLY A 278 29.54 10.15 11.30
N GLY A 279 29.52 11.30 10.67
CA GLY A 279 29.78 11.40 9.24
C GLY A 279 30.34 12.75 8.87
N SER A 280 30.13 13.13 7.62
CA SER A 280 29.96 14.54 7.28
C SER A 280 28.54 14.77 6.82
N GLY A 281 27.88 15.84 7.32
CA GLY A 281 26.47 16.08 7.03
C GLY A 281 25.56 15.09 7.78
N GLY A 282 24.26 15.40 7.85
CA GLY A 282 23.31 14.62 8.65
C GLY A 282 23.23 15.10 10.11
N SER A 283 22.87 14.21 11.03
CA SER A 283 22.74 14.54 12.47
C SER A 283 23.22 13.40 13.35
N ASP A 284 24.40 13.58 13.93
CA ASP A 284 25.10 12.53 14.69
C ASP A 284 25.11 12.80 16.20
N GLY A 285 24.81 11.76 17.00
CA GLY A 285 24.65 11.87 18.45
C GLY A 285 25.33 10.76 19.25
N MET A 286 25.67 11.05 20.51
CA MET A 286 26.12 10.02 21.46
C MET A 286 25.48 10.11 22.84
N VAL A 287 25.17 8.96 23.43
CA VAL A 287 24.63 8.80 24.80
C VAL A 287 25.53 7.90 25.63
N PHE A 288 25.71 8.24 26.90
CA PHE A 288 26.44 7.43 27.88
C PHE A 288 25.51 6.99 29.00
N HIS A 289 25.34 5.69 29.21
CA HIS A 289 24.58 5.18 30.35
C HIS A 289 25.40 5.19 31.64
N ASP A 290 24.75 5.51 32.76
CA ASP A 290 25.36 5.47 34.09
C ASP A 290 25.73 4.03 34.47
N PRO A 291 27.00 3.72 34.82
CA PRO A 291 27.38 2.42 35.34
C PRO A 291 26.62 1.99 36.60
N ALA A 292 26.04 2.93 37.35
CA ALA A 292 25.22 2.68 38.53
C ALA A 292 23.73 2.44 38.21
N SER A 293 23.24 2.82 37.03
CA SER A 293 21.86 2.63 36.57
C SER A 293 21.82 2.46 35.05
N SER A 294 21.51 1.25 34.58
CA SER A 294 21.49 0.95 33.14
C SER A 294 20.38 1.66 32.36
N THR A 295 19.41 2.29 33.05
CA THR A 295 18.29 3.01 32.44
C THR A 295 18.52 4.52 32.34
N GLN A 296 19.48 5.09 33.07
CA GLN A 296 19.76 6.53 33.02
C GLN A 296 20.88 6.83 32.02
N GLY A 297 20.54 7.62 31.01
CA GLY A 297 21.45 8.04 29.95
C GLY A 297 21.86 9.50 30.08
N THR A 298 23.04 9.85 29.60
CA THR A 298 23.44 11.24 29.39
C THR A 298 23.83 11.47 27.94
N ALA A 299 22.98 12.20 27.22
CA ALA A 299 23.25 12.66 25.87
C ALA A 299 24.32 13.76 25.90
N PHE A 300 25.36 13.59 25.09
CA PHE A 300 26.46 14.53 24.99
C PHE A 300 26.22 15.50 23.84
N ASN A 301 26.12 16.80 24.16
CA ASN A 301 25.90 17.85 23.18
C ASN A 301 27.21 18.62 22.88
N PRO A 302 27.77 18.51 21.67
CA PRO A 302 29.06 19.12 21.32
C PRO A 302 28.95 20.65 21.10
N ALA A 303 30.09 21.29 20.83
CA ALA A 303 30.18 22.75 20.75
C ALA A 303 29.62 23.37 19.46
N SER A 304 29.50 22.60 18.37
CA SER A 304 29.04 23.01 17.05
C SER A 304 28.58 21.80 16.25
N ALA A 305 27.99 22.00 15.07
CA ALA A 305 27.84 20.95 14.06
C ALA A 305 29.21 20.35 13.65
N ASP A 306 29.20 19.10 13.20
CA ASP A 306 30.35 18.31 12.73
C ASP A 306 31.58 18.39 13.67
N SER A 307 31.35 18.41 14.98
CA SER A 307 32.38 18.69 15.97
C SER A 307 33.35 17.53 16.14
N ALA A 308 34.60 17.85 16.48
CA ALA A 308 35.62 16.87 16.86
C ALA A 308 36.21 17.21 18.22
N GLY A 309 36.45 16.19 19.05
CA GLY A 309 36.91 16.39 20.42
C GLY A 309 37.02 15.10 21.23
N SER A 310 36.89 15.25 22.54
CA SER A 310 36.83 14.12 23.46
C SER A 310 35.72 14.34 24.48
N ALA A 311 34.81 13.38 24.56
CA ALA A 311 33.75 13.32 25.55
C ALA A 311 34.25 12.56 26.78
N ASN A 312 33.96 13.08 27.97
CA ASN A 312 34.33 12.45 29.23
C ASN A 312 33.14 12.45 30.20
N LEU A 313 32.38 11.36 30.19
CA LEU A 313 31.18 11.14 31.02
C LEU A 313 31.28 9.77 31.69
N TYR A 314 30.87 9.67 32.95
CA TYR A 314 30.92 8.42 33.75
C TYR A 314 32.27 7.68 33.72
N ALA A 315 33.38 8.43 33.70
CA ALA A 315 34.74 7.91 33.56
C ALA A 315 35.02 7.13 32.25
N LYS A 316 34.13 7.24 31.26
CA LYS A 316 34.33 6.81 29.88
C LYS A 316 34.90 8.00 29.10
N THR A 317 36.08 7.84 28.51
CA THR A 317 36.69 8.83 27.63
C THR A 317 36.60 8.34 26.21
N VAL A 318 35.88 9.05 25.35
CA VAL A 318 35.69 8.71 23.94
C VAL A 318 36.23 9.86 23.09
N ALA A 319 37.07 9.54 22.11
CA ALA A 319 37.48 10.49 21.09
C ALA A 319 36.45 10.47 19.96
N TYR A 320 35.99 11.64 19.52
CA TYR A 320 34.94 11.74 18.52
C TYR A 320 35.24 12.76 17.41
N THR A 321 34.62 12.58 16.26
CA THR A 321 34.63 13.49 15.10
C THR A 321 33.28 13.46 14.40
N GLY A 322 32.84 14.53 13.74
CA GLY A 322 31.56 14.54 13.04
C GLY A 322 30.39 14.25 13.98
N MET A 323 30.30 14.99 15.09
CA MET A 323 29.17 14.90 16.03
C MET A 323 28.44 16.24 16.07
N ASP A 324 27.12 16.21 16.07
CA ASP A 324 26.32 17.41 15.87
C ASP A 324 25.73 17.97 17.16
N ARG A 325 25.69 19.31 17.20
CA ARG A 325 25.10 20.03 18.31
C ARG A 325 23.59 20.06 18.13
N GLN A 326 22.86 19.63 19.15
CA GLN A 326 21.41 19.69 19.22
C GLN A 326 20.96 21.00 19.90
N GLU A 327 20.16 21.81 19.19
CA GLU A 327 19.55 23.03 19.74
C GLU A 327 18.20 22.72 20.39
N ILE A 328 18.26 22.32 21.66
CA ILE A 328 17.12 21.87 22.46
C ILE A 328 16.10 22.98 22.74
N LEU A 329 16.55 24.23 22.90
CA LEU A 329 15.68 25.39 23.11
C LEU A 329 15.97 26.44 22.06
N SER A 330 14.95 26.80 21.28
CA SER A 330 15.06 27.79 20.20
C SER A 330 13.82 28.70 20.15
N GLY A 331 13.75 29.58 19.15
CA GLY A 331 12.71 30.59 19.03
C GLY A 331 12.96 31.85 19.86
N ASP A 332 11.94 32.70 20.00
CA ASP A 332 11.98 33.95 20.76
C ASP A 332 11.05 33.90 22.00
N ASP A 333 10.79 35.06 22.61
CA ASP A 333 9.91 35.15 23.79
C ASP A 333 8.41 35.09 23.41
N ALA A 334 8.06 35.22 22.13
CA ALA A 334 6.70 35.08 21.64
C ALA A 334 6.42 33.65 21.15
N ASN A 335 7.31 33.09 20.33
CA ASN A 335 7.21 31.76 19.75
C ASN A 335 8.37 30.92 20.29
N ARG A 336 8.07 30.04 21.25
CA ARG A 336 9.07 29.20 21.90
C ARG A 336 9.03 27.80 21.31
N VAL A 337 10.18 27.26 20.91
CA VAL A 337 10.29 25.88 20.41
C VAL A 337 11.21 25.09 21.33
N VAL A 338 10.72 23.95 21.80
CA VAL A 338 11.48 22.96 22.58
C VAL A 338 11.59 21.70 21.75
N ARG A 339 12.82 21.29 21.48
CA ARG A 339 13.13 20.08 20.71
C ARG A 339 13.59 18.97 21.65
N GLY A 340 13.19 17.76 21.35
CA GLY A 340 13.83 16.54 21.81
C GLY A 340 15.23 16.43 21.22
N THR A 341 15.73 15.22 21.25
CA THR A 341 17.06 14.82 20.91
C THR A 341 17.03 13.96 19.65
N LEU A 342 18.13 13.27 19.36
CA LEU A 342 18.17 12.27 18.28
C LEU A 342 17.93 10.86 18.85
N PHE A 343 17.44 10.76 20.08
CA PHE A 343 17.23 9.52 20.83
C PHE A 343 15.79 9.49 21.31
N ASN A 344 15.29 8.31 21.66
CA ASN A 344 14.01 8.15 22.33
C ASN A 344 13.90 9.07 23.56
N ASP A 345 13.02 10.06 23.50
CA ASP A 345 12.81 11.04 24.54
C ASP A 345 11.57 10.77 25.38
N THR A 346 11.63 11.23 26.63
CA THR A 346 10.44 11.33 27.48
C THR A 346 10.35 12.76 27.99
N LEU A 347 9.64 13.60 27.24
CA LEU A 347 9.49 15.03 27.51
C LEU A 347 8.27 15.25 28.42
N THR A 348 8.44 15.85 29.59
CA THR A 348 7.32 16.20 30.48
C THR A 348 7.22 17.70 30.66
N LEU A 349 6.13 18.30 30.18
CA LEU A 349 5.81 19.72 30.34
C LEU A 349 4.99 19.96 31.62
N ARG A 350 5.45 20.90 32.46
CA ARG A 350 4.78 21.30 33.70
C ARG A 350 4.99 22.79 34.01
N ASP A 351 4.16 23.33 34.91
CA ASP A 351 4.42 24.61 35.58
C ASP A 351 5.70 24.50 36.42
N ALA A 352 6.67 25.41 36.22
CA ALA A 352 7.95 25.39 36.91
C ALA A 352 7.85 25.70 38.41
N ASP A 353 6.86 26.50 38.82
CA ASP A 353 6.61 26.82 40.23
C ASP A 353 5.16 27.23 40.45
N LEU A 354 4.35 26.31 40.98
CA LEU A 354 2.95 26.55 41.36
C LEU A 354 2.72 27.73 42.34
N SER A 355 3.78 28.28 42.95
CA SER A 355 3.74 29.44 43.84
C SER A 355 4.07 30.79 43.17
N SER A 356 4.58 30.78 41.93
CA SER A 356 4.93 31.99 41.17
C SER A 356 4.60 31.84 39.68
N THR A 357 3.84 32.77 39.12
CA THR A 357 3.42 32.71 37.72
C THR A 357 4.51 33.16 36.75
N GLY A 358 4.52 32.58 35.56
CA GLY A 358 5.22 33.07 34.37
C GLY A 358 6.39 32.22 33.90
N MET A 359 6.57 31.02 34.45
CA MET A 359 7.65 30.11 34.06
C MET A 359 7.13 28.68 33.84
N MET A 360 7.56 28.06 32.75
CA MET A 360 7.31 26.66 32.40
C MET A 360 8.59 25.83 32.57
N GLU A 361 8.45 24.53 32.82
CA GLU A 361 9.53 23.55 32.88
C GLU A 361 9.26 22.36 31.94
N ILE A 362 10.30 21.93 31.21
CA ILE A 362 10.34 20.62 30.53
C ILE A 362 11.41 19.74 31.17
N SER A 363 11.08 18.48 31.45
CA SER A 363 12.04 17.47 31.91
C SER A 363 12.15 16.29 30.95
N TYR A 364 13.33 15.65 30.89
CA TYR A 364 13.69 14.62 29.89
C TYR A 364 13.65 13.18 30.45
N GLY A 365 12.79 12.91 31.45
CA GLY A 365 12.64 11.59 32.05
C GLY A 365 13.94 11.00 32.61
N ASP A 366 14.35 9.85 32.07
CA ASP A 366 15.60 9.15 32.44
C ASP A 366 16.84 9.64 31.64
N LEU A 367 16.65 10.52 30.65
CA LEU A 367 17.72 11.15 29.88
C LEU A 367 18.17 12.46 30.55
N SER A 368 19.47 12.71 30.54
CA SER A 368 20.06 13.99 30.93
C SER A 368 20.90 14.56 29.79
N LEU A 369 20.91 15.87 29.63
CA LEU A 369 21.65 16.56 28.58
C LEU A 369 22.92 17.19 29.17
N PHE A 370 24.09 16.81 28.66
CA PHE A 370 25.35 17.49 28.97
C PHE A 370 25.74 18.43 27.82
N ASP A 371 25.69 19.75 28.05
CA ASP A 371 26.13 20.74 27.06
C ASP A 371 27.59 21.14 27.30
N LEU A 372 28.45 20.85 26.30
CA LEU A 372 29.87 21.16 26.36
C LEU A 372 30.18 22.66 26.49
N LEU A 373 29.33 23.55 25.95
CA LEU A 373 29.56 25.00 26.02
C LEU A 373 29.31 25.55 27.43
N SER A 374 28.28 25.04 28.11
CA SER A 374 27.94 25.45 29.48
C SER A 374 28.70 24.65 30.55
N GLY A 375 29.10 23.42 30.22
CA GLY A 375 29.68 22.45 31.14
C GLY A 375 28.68 21.92 32.18
N ILE A 376 27.39 22.05 31.92
CA ILE A 376 26.30 21.70 32.83
C ILE A 376 25.59 20.45 32.30
N THR A 377 25.27 19.54 33.22
CA THR A 377 24.31 18.45 32.98
C THR A 377 22.95 18.88 33.52
N SER A 378 21.91 18.84 32.69
CA SER A 378 20.53 19.17 33.05
C SER A 378 19.58 18.05 32.68
N SER A 379 18.69 17.70 33.61
CA SER A 379 17.56 16.79 33.37
C SER A 379 16.24 17.55 33.14
N SER A 380 16.27 18.88 33.28
CA SER A 380 15.15 19.76 32.98
C SER A 380 15.61 21.15 32.53
N LEU A 381 14.69 21.87 31.90
CA LEU A 381 14.87 23.20 31.34
C LEU A 381 13.68 24.08 31.71
N THR A 382 13.96 25.29 32.22
CA THR A 382 12.92 26.27 32.55
C THR A 382 12.94 27.46 31.60
N PHE A 383 11.78 27.95 31.18
CA PHE A 383 11.63 29.10 30.29
C PHE A 383 10.41 29.95 30.67
N ALA A 384 10.37 31.21 30.23
CA ALA A 384 9.23 32.09 30.48
C ALA A 384 8.03 31.71 29.59
N ASN A 385 6.80 31.93 30.06
CA ASN A 385 5.60 31.69 29.26
C ASN A 385 5.68 32.44 27.92
N PRO A 386 5.46 31.76 26.78
CA PRO A 386 5.42 32.43 25.48
C PRO A 386 4.18 33.31 25.33
N LEU A 387 4.27 34.32 24.46
CA LEU A 387 3.18 35.26 24.17
C LEU A 387 2.30 34.85 22.98
N ALA A 388 2.75 33.93 22.13
CA ALA A 388 2.04 33.50 20.93
C ALA A 388 1.94 31.97 20.84
N SER A 389 3.06 31.24 20.92
CA SER A 389 3.05 29.78 20.82
C SER A 389 4.15 29.08 21.62
N LEU A 390 3.83 27.88 22.10
CA LEU A 390 4.77 26.88 22.60
C LEU A 390 4.71 25.65 21.68
N THR A 391 5.81 25.38 20.99
CA THR A 391 5.98 24.18 20.17
C THR A 391 6.90 23.19 20.87
N ILE A 392 6.48 21.92 20.94
CA ILE A 392 7.30 20.80 21.41
C ILE A 392 7.42 19.80 20.26
N GLU A 393 8.64 19.43 19.91
CA GLU A 393 8.99 18.49 18.83
C GLU A 393 9.83 17.36 19.46
N GLY A 394 9.44 16.09 19.36
CA GLY A 394 10.27 14.96 19.82
C GLY A 394 11.45 14.69 18.87
N LEU A 395 11.24 14.90 17.57
CA LEU A 395 12.17 14.66 16.46
C LEU A 395 12.27 13.20 16.01
N LEU A 396 13.32 12.49 16.40
CA LEU A 396 13.64 11.15 15.89
C LEU A 396 13.70 10.15 17.03
N GLY A 397 13.19 8.96 16.78
CA GLY A 397 13.16 7.85 17.75
C GLY A 397 11.76 7.66 18.32
N HIS A 398 11.63 6.80 19.33
CA HIS A 398 10.36 6.63 20.05
C HIS A 398 10.21 7.74 21.09
N ASP A 399 9.41 8.76 20.79
CA ASP A 399 9.28 9.94 21.65
C ASP A 399 7.95 9.95 22.42
N VAL A 400 8.03 10.26 23.71
CA VAL A 400 6.87 10.38 24.60
C VAL A 400 6.78 11.79 25.17
N ILE A 401 5.78 12.55 24.73
CA ILE A 401 5.48 13.89 25.24
C ILE A 401 4.34 13.79 26.25
N THR A 402 4.58 14.22 27.49
CA THR A 402 3.57 14.25 28.56
C THR A 402 3.31 15.68 29.00
N VAL A 403 2.06 16.12 29.02
CA VAL A 403 1.63 17.40 29.57
C VAL A 403 0.97 17.18 30.93
N GLU A 404 1.62 17.64 32.00
CA GLU A 404 1.10 17.54 33.37
C GLU A 404 0.32 18.80 33.80
N SER A 405 0.83 19.99 33.46
CA SER A 405 0.17 21.25 33.76
C SER A 405 0.73 22.39 32.91
N LEU A 406 -0.07 23.45 32.75
CA LEU A 406 0.38 24.74 32.24
C LEU A 406 0.36 25.78 33.38
N ASP A 407 1.28 26.74 33.31
CA ASP A 407 1.30 27.89 34.21
C ASP A 407 -0.03 28.66 34.11
N SER A 408 -0.54 29.14 35.25
CA SER A 408 -1.85 29.81 35.30
C SER A 408 -1.96 31.12 34.49
N ALA A 409 -0.83 31.70 34.06
CA ALA A 409 -0.77 32.87 33.18
C ALA A 409 -0.41 32.50 31.73
N PHE A 410 -0.42 31.21 31.37
CA PHE A 410 -0.24 30.77 29.99
C PHE A 410 -1.46 31.15 29.15
N ALA A 411 -1.22 31.83 28.03
CA ALA A 411 -2.24 32.34 27.10
C ALA A 411 -1.64 32.38 25.69
N ALA A 412 -1.38 31.21 25.13
CA ALA A 412 -0.67 31.00 23.87
C ALA A 412 -1.09 29.66 23.25
N ASP A 413 -0.77 29.45 21.97
CA ASP A 413 -1.01 28.17 21.29
C ASP A 413 -0.08 27.09 21.87
N LEU A 414 -0.59 25.87 22.02
CA LEU A 414 0.18 24.71 22.44
C LEU A 414 0.22 23.71 21.28
N LEU A 415 1.40 23.53 20.71
CA LEU A 415 1.65 22.68 19.54
C LEU A 415 2.57 21.54 19.94
N LEU A 416 2.09 20.30 19.87
CA LEU A 416 2.81 19.10 20.28
C LEU A 416 3.02 18.21 19.05
N TYR A 417 4.27 17.89 18.72
CA TYR A 417 4.62 17.04 17.59
C TYR A 417 5.54 15.93 18.08
N GLY A 418 5.13 14.67 17.90
CA GLY A 418 5.98 13.49 18.15
C GLY A 418 7.30 13.62 17.40
N ASN A 419 7.22 13.96 16.11
CA ASN A 419 8.38 14.29 15.30
C ASN A 419 8.62 15.82 15.24
N GLN A 420 8.32 16.47 14.10
CA GLN A 420 8.53 17.90 13.86
C GLN A 420 7.26 18.58 13.34
N ALA A 421 7.19 19.91 13.45
CA ALA A 421 6.10 20.67 12.87
C ALA A 421 6.07 20.58 11.33
N GLY A 422 4.87 20.51 10.75
CA GLY A 422 4.66 20.32 9.30
C GLY A 422 4.34 18.87 8.95
N ALA A 423 4.31 18.55 7.65
CA ALA A 423 4.06 17.19 7.21
C ALA A 423 5.13 16.25 7.79
N PRO A 424 4.75 15.10 8.39
CA PRO A 424 5.71 14.12 8.84
C PRO A 424 6.61 13.76 7.64
N PRO A 425 7.94 13.79 7.81
CA PRO A 425 8.81 13.50 6.70
C PRO A 425 8.57 12.05 6.25
N VAL A 426 8.59 11.78 4.94
CA VAL A 426 8.34 10.44 4.33
C VAL A 426 9.44 9.42 4.70
N VAL A 427 10.28 9.73 5.68
CA VAL A 427 11.28 8.80 6.18
C VAL A 427 10.57 7.70 6.94
N TRP A 428 11.07 6.49 6.79
CA TRP A 428 10.61 5.31 7.51
C TRP A 428 10.93 5.44 9.00
N ASP A 429 10.16 6.25 9.71
CA ASP A 429 10.17 6.21 11.15
C ASP A 429 9.54 4.87 11.58
N LEU A 430 10.42 3.96 11.97
CA LEU A 430 10.01 2.65 12.49
C LEU A 430 9.46 2.78 13.90
N ASP A 431 9.83 3.86 14.60
CA ASP A 431 9.40 4.14 15.96
C ASP A 431 8.00 4.78 15.94
N SER A 432 7.40 4.97 17.11
CA SER A 432 5.98 5.34 17.25
C SER A 432 5.86 6.35 18.37
N ASP A 433 5.52 7.59 18.06
CA ASP A 433 5.48 8.64 19.05
C ASP A 433 4.18 8.63 19.84
N GLU A 434 4.24 9.20 21.05
CA GLU A 434 3.12 9.26 21.97
C GLU A 434 2.97 10.66 22.60
N VAL A 435 1.74 11.15 22.67
CA VAL A 435 1.36 12.36 23.42
C VAL A 435 0.35 12.01 24.52
N HIS A 436 0.67 12.37 25.77
CA HIS A 436 -0.13 12.07 26.96
C HIS A 436 -0.54 13.35 27.68
N PHE A 437 -1.83 13.55 27.90
CA PHE A 437 -2.36 14.62 28.76
C PHE A 437 -2.75 14.05 30.13
N ASN A 438 -1.90 14.28 31.13
CA ASN A 438 -2.02 13.66 32.46
C ASN A 438 -2.59 14.59 33.55
N GLY A 439 -2.71 15.89 33.27
CA GLY A 439 -3.33 16.84 34.18
C GLY A 439 -4.17 17.87 33.44
N ASN A 440 -4.88 18.71 34.21
CA ASN A 440 -5.81 19.67 33.63
C ASN A 440 -5.07 20.80 32.92
N ILE A 441 -5.39 21.02 31.65
CA ILE A 441 -4.72 21.95 30.75
C ILE A 441 -5.68 23.07 30.36
N SER A 442 -5.22 24.31 30.42
CA SER A 442 -5.94 25.47 29.87
C SER A 442 -4.97 26.34 29.08
N THR A 443 -5.23 26.56 27.79
CA THR A 443 -4.40 27.41 26.92
C THR A 443 -4.79 28.89 26.98
N GLY A 444 -5.90 29.23 27.67
CA GLY A 444 -6.33 30.61 27.90
C GLY A 444 -6.75 31.37 26.63
N GLY A 445 -7.30 30.68 25.63
CA GLY A 445 -7.68 31.24 24.31
C GLY A 445 -6.80 30.78 23.15
N GLY A 446 -5.68 30.09 23.44
CA GLY A 446 -4.79 29.56 22.41
C GLY A 446 -5.31 28.25 21.78
N TYR A 447 -4.88 28.01 20.53
CA TYR A 447 -5.11 26.76 19.80
C TYR A 447 -4.36 25.60 20.45
N LEU A 448 -4.94 24.40 20.44
CA LEU A 448 -4.30 23.19 20.94
C LEU A 448 -4.19 22.15 19.82
N GLU A 449 -2.96 21.75 19.53
CA GLU A 449 -2.68 20.76 18.49
C GLU A 449 -1.74 19.67 19.01
N ALA A 450 -2.05 18.43 18.70
CA ALA A 450 -1.19 17.29 18.98
C ALA A 450 -1.10 16.35 17.78
N PHE A 451 0.12 16.05 17.36
CA PHE A 451 0.46 15.07 16.33
C PHE A 451 1.37 13.99 16.91
N ALA A 452 0.96 12.73 16.87
CA ALA A 452 1.75 11.56 17.27
C ALA A 452 0.96 10.28 16.94
N GLU A 453 1.60 9.14 16.73
CA GLU A 453 0.90 7.87 16.45
C GLU A 453 -0.10 7.48 17.56
N THR A 454 0.19 7.84 18.81
CA THR A 454 -0.73 7.63 19.94
C THR A 454 -0.97 8.90 20.72
N ILE A 455 -2.25 9.27 20.92
CA ILE A 455 -2.64 10.43 21.73
C ILE A 455 -3.59 9.98 22.82
N THR A 456 -3.24 10.23 24.09
CA THR A 456 -4.05 9.81 25.24
C THR A 456 -4.39 10.99 26.14
N VAL A 457 -5.67 11.13 26.50
CA VAL A 457 -6.13 12.02 27.57
C VAL A 457 -6.49 11.18 28.79
N ALA A 458 -5.81 11.40 29.90
CA ALA A 458 -6.03 10.60 31.10
C ALA A 458 -7.45 10.78 31.67
N ALA A 459 -7.94 9.76 32.37
CA ALA A 459 -9.28 9.77 32.96
C ALA A 459 -9.50 10.95 33.91
N GLY A 460 -10.61 11.67 33.74
CA GLY A 460 -11.00 12.80 34.58
C GLY A 460 -10.22 14.10 34.31
N VAL A 461 -9.34 14.14 33.30
CA VAL A 461 -8.60 15.35 32.89
C VAL A 461 -9.49 16.29 32.09
N THR A 462 -9.35 17.59 32.32
CA THR A 462 -9.97 18.64 31.50
C THR A 462 -8.94 19.35 30.63
N LEU A 463 -9.18 19.39 29.33
CA LEU A 463 -8.47 20.19 28.34
C LEU A 463 -9.39 21.30 27.86
N SER A 464 -8.96 22.55 28.01
CA SER A 464 -9.79 23.71 27.67
C SER A 464 -9.00 24.75 26.89
N THR A 465 -9.47 25.11 25.70
CA THR A 465 -8.93 26.27 24.96
C THR A 465 -9.69 27.56 25.23
N ARG A 466 -10.78 27.49 25.99
CA ARG A 466 -11.62 28.63 26.35
C ARG A 466 -10.87 29.69 27.14
N ASP A 467 -11.06 30.94 26.74
CA ASP A 467 -10.49 32.12 27.38
C ASP A 467 -11.41 32.67 28.51
N PRO A 468 -10.94 33.66 29.29
CA PRO A 468 -11.75 34.23 30.38
C PRO A 468 -12.98 35.04 29.95
N VAL A 469 -13.10 35.44 28.68
CA VAL A 469 -14.28 36.17 28.15
C VAL A 469 -15.31 35.24 27.51
N GLY A 470 -14.96 33.99 27.29
CA GLY A 470 -15.85 32.90 26.88
C GLY A 470 -15.59 32.38 25.47
N ASP A 471 -14.67 32.96 24.72
CA ASP A 471 -14.32 32.53 23.37
C ASP A 471 -13.35 31.33 23.45
N ALA A 472 -13.43 30.40 22.51
CA ALA A 472 -12.59 29.20 22.48
C ALA A 472 -11.98 28.99 21.09
N ASN A 473 -10.76 28.47 21.07
CA ASN A 473 -10.04 28.08 19.85
C ASN A 473 -10.11 26.56 19.67
N ASP A 474 -9.64 26.04 18.55
CA ASP A 474 -9.85 24.63 18.21
C ASP A 474 -8.92 23.68 18.99
N ILE A 475 -9.38 22.45 19.18
CA ILE A 475 -8.58 21.32 19.69
C ILE A 475 -8.46 20.30 18.57
N VAL A 476 -7.23 20.01 18.14
CA VAL A 476 -6.95 19.11 17.02
C VAL A 476 -5.96 18.04 17.42
N PHE A 477 -6.43 16.80 17.48
CA PHE A 477 -5.60 15.63 17.71
C PHE A 477 -5.50 14.83 16.41
N ARG A 478 -4.27 14.62 15.95
CA ARG A 478 -3.97 13.91 14.71
C ARG A 478 -3.00 12.79 14.99
N ALA A 479 -3.54 11.58 15.09
CA ALA A 479 -2.75 10.37 15.17
C ALA A 479 -2.51 9.80 13.78
N ARG A 480 -1.27 9.86 13.29
CA ARG A 480 -0.97 9.59 11.87
C ARG A 480 0.24 8.68 11.71
N ARG A 481 0.13 7.71 10.80
CA ARG A 481 1.26 6.90 10.33
C ARG A 481 1.08 6.58 8.85
N PHE A 482 2.03 7.03 8.02
CA PHE A 482 1.96 6.87 6.57
C PHE A 482 3.02 5.89 6.03
N GLY A 483 2.64 5.10 5.03
CA GLY A 483 3.54 4.28 4.22
C GLY A 483 3.58 4.74 2.77
N SER A 484 4.61 4.33 2.03
CA SER A 484 4.63 4.45 0.56
C SER A 484 4.44 3.07 -0.04
N ALA A 485 3.27 2.82 -0.63
CA ALA A 485 2.96 1.51 -1.20
C ALA A 485 3.99 1.08 -2.24
N GLU A 486 4.33 1.97 -3.18
CA GLU A 486 5.19 1.64 -4.32
C GLU A 486 6.64 1.40 -3.92
N LEU A 487 7.19 2.15 -2.95
CA LEU A 487 8.56 1.95 -2.49
C LEU A 487 8.70 0.67 -1.67
N GLU A 488 7.72 0.43 -0.78
CA GLU A 488 7.70 -0.72 0.12
C GLU A 488 7.48 -2.04 -0.63
N ASN A 489 6.59 -2.03 -1.62
CA ASN A 489 6.25 -3.20 -2.41
C ASN A 489 7.36 -3.61 -3.39
N LEU A 490 8.48 -2.86 -3.51
CA LEU A 490 9.64 -3.29 -4.30
C LEU A 490 10.38 -4.49 -3.68
N SER A 491 10.24 -4.70 -2.37
CA SER A 491 10.85 -5.87 -1.72
C SER A 491 10.10 -7.15 -2.09
N PRO A 492 10.80 -8.27 -2.36
CA PRO A 492 10.16 -9.54 -2.71
C PRO A 492 9.43 -10.21 -1.55
N VAL A 493 9.86 -9.93 -0.31
CA VAL A 493 9.18 -10.34 0.92
C VAL A 493 9.07 -9.10 1.79
N PHE A 494 7.84 -8.67 2.07
CA PHE A 494 7.63 -7.45 2.82
C PHE A 494 6.41 -7.54 3.74
N GLY A 495 6.58 -7.02 4.95
CA GLY A 495 5.61 -7.06 6.03
C GLY A 495 5.54 -5.73 6.75
N THR A 496 4.37 -5.09 6.83
CA THR A 496 4.17 -3.88 7.65
C THR A 496 2.99 -4.03 8.60
N ASN A 497 3.08 -3.31 9.72
CA ASN A 497 2.01 -3.20 10.70
C ASN A 497 1.98 -1.75 11.21
N ARG A 498 0.97 -1.00 10.81
CA ARG A 498 0.75 0.39 11.22
C ARG A 498 -0.36 0.45 12.24
N LYS A 499 -0.14 1.16 13.32
CA LYS A 499 -1.13 1.36 14.38
C LYS A 499 -1.12 2.80 14.81
N VAL A 500 -2.31 3.39 14.88
CA VAL A 500 -2.52 4.72 15.44
C VAL A 500 -3.73 4.72 16.35
N SER A 501 -3.70 5.53 17.40
CA SER A 501 -4.80 5.58 18.35
C SER A 501 -4.99 6.93 19.04
N ILE A 502 -6.25 7.27 19.30
CA ILE A 502 -6.64 8.39 20.16
C ILE A 502 -7.56 7.85 21.25
N ASP A 503 -7.18 8.01 22.53
CA ASP A 503 -7.97 7.59 23.69
C ASP A 503 -8.30 8.79 24.58
N VAL A 504 -9.59 9.16 24.63
CA VAL A 504 -10.12 10.12 25.59
C VAL A 504 -10.64 9.37 26.80
N GLY A 505 -9.85 9.35 27.87
CA GLY A 505 -10.11 8.54 29.06
C GLY A 505 -11.44 8.84 29.76
N ALA A 506 -11.91 7.88 30.56
CA ALA A 506 -13.21 7.97 31.25
C ALA A 506 -13.36 9.26 32.08
N GLY A 507 -14.46 9.98 31.88
CA GLY A 507 -14.75 11.24 32.58
C GLY A 507 -13.87 12.43 32.19
N ALA A 508 -13.01 12.31 31.18
CA ALA A 508 -12.24 13.44 30.66
C ALA A 508 -13.15 14.47 29.98
N THR A 509 -12.70 15.71 29.83
CA THR A 509 -13.45 16.79 29.19
C THR A 509 -12.56 17.55 28.22
N LEU A 510 -12.96 17.66 26.96
CA LEU A 510 -12.38 18.55 25.97
C LEU A 510 -13.38 19.68 25.73
N ASP A 511 -12.97 20.92 25.99
CA ASP A 511 -13.78 22.15 25.82
C ASP A 511 -13.05 23.11 24.87
N GLY A 512 -13.58 23.29 23.67
CA GLY A 512 -12.97 24.10 22.63
C GLY A 512 -13.94 24.77 21.67
N GLY A 513 -13.40 25.44 20.66
CA GLY A 513 -14.15 25.95 19.51
C GLY A 513 -14.68 24.76 18.72
N SER A 514 -13.89 24.27 17.77
CA SER A 514 -14.10 22.96 17.14
C SER A 514 -13.19 21.90 17.78
N ILE A 515 -13.61 20.63 17.75
CA ILE A 515 -12.82 19.51 18.26
C ILE A 515 -12.69 18.45 17.18
N TYR A 516 -11.45 18.15 16.77
CA TYR A 516 -11.15 17.15 15.75
C TYR A 516 -10.25 16.05 16.33
N LEU A 517 -10.74 14.82 16.30
CA LEU A 517 -10.00 13.62 16.67
C LEU A 517 -9.81 12.77 15.42
N ILE A 518 -8.61 12.77 14.86
CA ILE A 518 -8.32 12.17 13.54
C ILE A 518 -7.23 11.11 13.72
N ALA A 519 -7.58 9.84 13.53
CA ALA A 519 -6.65 8.71 13.59
C ALA A 519 -6.51 8.10 12.18
N GLN A 520 -5.32 8.14 11.58
CA GLN A 520 -5.04 7.69 10.20
C GLN A 520 -3.81 6.79 10.13
N ALA A 521 -4.02 5.52 9.78
CA ALA A 521 -2.94 4.58 9.46
C ALA A 521 -3.07 4.18 7.99
N GLU A 522 -2.33 4.82 7.09
CA GLU A 522 -2.58 4.73 5.64
C GLU A 522 -1.30 4.38 4.87
N ASP A 523 -1.42 3.51 3.87
CA ASP A 523 -0.51 3.52 2.73
C ASP A 523 -0.97 4.61 1.74
N ARG A 524 -0.04 5.47 1.31
CA ARG A 524 -0.27 6.51 0.30
C ARG A 524 0.60 6.25 -0.92
N SER A 525 0.11 6.69 -2.09
CA SER A 525 0.89 6.63 -3.31
C SER A 525 2.08 7.59 -3.24
N PHE A 526 3.15 7.30 -3.97
CA PHE A 526 4.29 8.21 -4.10
C PHE A 526 3.87 9.55 -4.72
N ALA A 527 2.91 9.52 -5.64
CA ALA A 527 2.36 10.72 -6.26
C ALA A 527 1.68 11.64 -5.24
N ASP A 528 0.87 11.06 -4.34
CA ASP A 528 0.24 11.79 -3.23
C ASP A 528 1.28 12.36 -2.27
N LEU A 529 2.31 11.57 -1.96
CA LEU A 529 3.41 11.98 -1.09
C LEU A 529 4.22 13.15 -1.66
N VAL A 530 4.40 13.24 -2.99
CA VAL A 530 5.07 14.38 -3.64
C VAL A 530 4.10 15.47 -4.12
N GLY A 531 2.80 15.32 -3.87
CA GLY A 531 1.74 16.26 -4.27
C GLY A 531 1.58 16.42 -5.78
N ALA A 532 1.96 15.42 -6.58
CA ALA A 532 1.83 15.43 -8.03
C ALA A 532 0.36 15.53 -8.45
N SER A 533 0.10 16.12 -9.63
CA SER A 533 -1.25 16.07 -10.21
C SER A 533 -1.49 14.73 -10.90
N ASN A 534 -2.76 14.33 -11.04
CA ASN A 534 -3.16 13.08 -11.71
C ASN A 534 -2.53 12.93 -13.11
N LEU A 535 -2.38 14.03 -13.85
CA LEU A 535 -1.71 14.01 -15.16
C LEU A 535 -0.21 13.69 -15.05
N VAL A 536 0.49 14.17 -14.03
CA VAL A 536 1.91 13.86 -13.82
C VAL A 536 2.06 12.43 -13.35
N ASP A 537 1.19 11.95 -12.46
CA ASP A 537 1.20 10.57 -12.01
C ASP A 537 0.98 9.61 -13.18
N ASN A 538 -0.20 9.68 -13.80
CA ASN A 538 -0.66 8.78 -14.85
C ASN A 538 0.25 8.74 -16.10
N PHE A 539 0.99 9.81 -16.42
CA PHE A 539 1.86 9.86 -17.61
C PHE A 539 3.36 9.74 -17.32
N LEU A 540 3.81 9.95 -16.07
CA LEU A 540 5.25 9.95 -15.74
C LEU A 540 5.60 9.06 -14.54
N ILE A 541 4.90 9.16 -13.42
CA ILE A 541 5.30 8.50 -12.16
C ILE A 541 4.91 7.02 -12.20
N SER A 542 3.62 6.69 -12.31
CA SER A 542 3.16 5.30 -12.33
C SER A 542 3.84 4.48 -13.46
N PRO A 543 3.94 4.99 -14.72
CA PRO A 543 4.65 4.29 -15.78
C PRO A 543 6.15 4.06 -15.54
N LEU A 544 6.78 4.86 -14.67
CA LEU A 544 8.18 4.67 -14.27
C LEU A 544 8.27 3.70 -13.09
N ALA A 545 7.36 3.78 -12.12
CA ALA A 545 7.27 2.86 -11.00
C ALA A 545 7.08 1.42 -11.47
N ASP A 546 6.18 1.16 -12.42
CA ASP A 546 5.96 -0.15 -13.03
C ASP A 546 7.24 -0.71 -13.66
N LYS A 547 8.01 0.15 -14.35
CA LYS A 547 9.28 -0.24 -14.97
C LYS A 547 10.34 -0.60 -13.95
N VAL A 548 10.38 0.11 -12.82
CA VAL A 548 11.30 -0.18 -11.72
C VAL A 548 10.88 -1.49 -11.04
N ALA A 549 9.59 -1.69 -10.75
CA ALA A 549 9.08 -2.92 -10.17
C ALA A 549 9.39 -4.15 -11.05
N GLY A 550 9.23 -4.05 -12.37
CA GLY A 550 9.59 -5.10 -13.32
C GLY A 550 11.08 -5.45 -13.36
N LEU A 551 11.97 -4.55 -12.94
CA LEU A 551 13.42 -4.80 -12.87
C LEU A 551 13.81 -5.66 -11.64
N PHE A 552 13.00 -5.59 -10.58
CA PHE A 552 13.21 -6.32 -9.33
C PHE A 552 12.25 -7.51 -9.17
N ALA A 553 11.42 -7.79 -10.16
CA ALA A 553 10.46 -8.89 -10.13
C ALA A 553 11.20 -10.25 -10.04
N LEU A 554 10.95 -10.95 -8.93
CA LEU A 554 11.45 -12.28 -8.65
C LEU A 554 10.36 -13.33 -8.92
N PRO A 555 10.72 -14.61 -9.10
CA PRO A 555 9.75 -15.68 -9.35
C PRO A 555 8.85 -15.97 -8.14
N VAL A 556 9.16 -15.42 -6.97
CA VAL A 556 8.31 -15.51 -5.77
C VAL A 556 8.17 -14.11 -5.18
N LYS A 557 6.93 -13.70 -4.90
CA LYS A 557 6.61 -12.46 -4.19
C LYS A 557 5.60 -12.70 -3.08
N VAL A 558 5.87 -12.16 -1.89
CA VAL A 558 5.03 -12.27 -0.70
C VAL A 558 4.89 -10.90 -0.06
N LEU A 559 3.67 -10.36 -0.06
CA LEU A 559 3.33 -9.08 0.58
C LEU A 559 2.29 -9.29 1.67
N VAL A 560 2.54 -8.75 2.86
CA VAL A 560 1.63 -8.81 4.00
C VAL A 560 1.55 -7.42 4.65
N LYS A 561 0.42 -6.74 4.54
CA LYS A 561 0.24 -5.40 5.11
C LYS A 561 -0.91 -5.32 6.08
N MET A 562 -0.68 -4.63 7.19
CA MET A 562 -1.67 -4.44 8.24
C MET A 562 -1.72 -2.96 8.66
N SER A 563 -2.94 -2.39 8.74
CA SER A 563 -3.16 -1.03 9.24
C SER A 563 -4.34 -0.98 10.23
N GLU A 564 -4.13 -0.35 11.39
CA GLU A 564 -5.14 -0.20 12.44
C GLU A 564 -5.24 1.26 12.90
N ALA A 565 -6.45 1.81 12.90
CA ALA A 565 -6.77 3.13 13.42
C ALA A 565 -7.94 3.06 14.40
N SER A 566 -7.79 3.68 15.57
CA SER A 566 -8.85 3.65 16.58
C SER A 566 -9.02 4.97 17.32
N VAL A 567 -10.27 5.38 17.53
CA VAL A 567 -10.63 6.46 18.44
C VAL A 567 -11.60 5.97 19.51
N VAL A 568 -11.29 6.24 20.77
CA VAL A 568 -12.12 5.86 21.91
C VAL A 568 -12.51 7.11 22.69
N VAL A 569 -13.81 7.31 22.90
CA VAL A 569 -14.35 8.32 23.82
C VAL A 569 -14.90 7.58 25.04
N GLY A 570 -14.11 7.60 26.11
CA GLY A 570 -14.32 6.79 27.31
C GLY A 570 -15.60 7.09 28.07
N ASN A 571 -16.02 6.15 28.93
CA ASN A 571 -17.28 6.29 29.67
C ASN A 571 -17.34 7.59 30.49
N GLY A 572 -18.39 8.39 30.26
CA GLY A 572 -18.59 9.68 30.92
C GLY A 572 -17.72 10.83 30.41
N ALA A 573 -16.91 10.63 29.36
CA ALA A 573 -16.11 11.69 28.76
C ALA A 573 -17.01 12.73 28.07
N SER A 574 -16.55 13.98 28.00
CA SER A 574 -17.31 15.10 27.43
C SER A 574 -16.52 15.81 26.34
N LEU A 575 -17.06 15.90 25.13
CA LEU A 575 -16.55 16.72 24.03
C LEU A 575 -17.51 17.90 23.84
N LEU A 576 -17.04 19.11 24.12
CA LEU A 576 -17.84 20.33 24.14
C LEU A 576 -17.24 21.33 23.15
N GLY A 577 -17.87 21.48 21.99
CA GLY A 577 -17.46 22.38 20.93
C GLY A 577 -18.49 23.48 20.69
N ASP A 578 -18.05 24.73 20.62
CA ASP A 578 -18.88 25.84 20.12
C ASP A 578 -19.08 25.74 18.58
N GLY A 579 -18.14 25.09 17.88
CA GLY A 579 -18.12 24.82 16.44
C GLY A 579 -18.45 23.37 16.10
N ALA A 580 -17.71 22.75 15.18
CA ALA A 580 -17.93 21.37 14.75
C ALA A 580 -17.18 20.36 15.64
N ILE A 581 -17.69 19.14 15.74
CA ILE A 581 -16.95 18.02 16.35
C ILE A 581 -16.82 16.89 15.34
N GLY A 582 -15.59 16.57 14.98
CA GLY A 582 -15.25 15.49 14.06
C GLY A 582 -14.45 14.39 14.76
N VAL A 583 -14.89 13.15 14.61
CA VAL A 583 -14.22 11.95 15.14
C VAL A 583 -14.03 10.96 14.00
N TYR A 584 -12.79 10.80 13.56
CA TYR A 584 -12.44 10.07 12.34
C TYR A 584 -11.40 8.99 12.66
N ALA A 585 -11.65 7.77 12.18
CA ALA A 585 -10.66 6.69 12.17
C ALA A 585 -10.53 6.11 10.76
N THR A 586 -9.36 6.23 10.14
CA THR A 586 -9.08 5.79 8.76
C THR A 586 -7.91 4.81 8.75
N ALA A 587 -8.11 3.63 8.17
CA ALA A 587 -7.07 2.62 7.99
C ALA A 587 -6.98 2.19 6.52
N SER A 588 -5.81 2.33 5.89
CA SER A 588 -5.54 1.89 4.52
C SER A 588 -4.29 1.01 4.45
N ALA A 589 -4.37 -0.10 3.72
CA ALA A 589 -3.24 -0.98 3.44
C ALA A 589 -3.26 -1.43 1.98
N ASP A 590 -2.13 -1.25 1.29
CA ASP A 590 -1.97 -1.56 -0.14
C ASP A 590 -0.81 -2.55 -0.36
N ALA A 591 -1.17 -3.81 -0.59
CA ALA A 591 -0.28 -4.91 -0.87
C ALA A 591 -0.20 -5.26 -2.37
N THR A 592 -0.03 -4.26 -3.24
CA THR A 592 0.10 -4.48 -4.70
C THR A 592 1.47 -5.02 -5.14
N GLY A 593 1.51 -6.05 -5.98
CA GLY A 593 2.77 -6.55 -6.53
C GLY A 593 2.71 -7.44 -7.78
N THR A 594 3.89 -7.67 -8.36
CA THR A 594 4.09 -8.56 -9.51
C THR A 594 5.23 -9.55 -9.26
N ALA A 595 4.98 -10.83 -9.51
CA ALA A 595 5.95 -11.92 -9.52
C ALA A 595 6.21 -12.37 -10.97
N PHE A 596 7.47 -12.47 -11.35
CA PHE A 596 7.87 -12.86 -12.71
C PHE A 596 8.88 -14.00 -12.70
N GLY A 597 8.59 -15.06 -13.44
CA GLY A 597 9.53 -16.17 -13.61
C GLY A 597 9.45 -16.80 -14.99
N SER A 598 10.48 -17.55 -15.39
CA SER A 598 10.53 -18.12 -16.75
C SER A 598 9.76 -19.43 -16.92
N LEU A 599 9.46 -20.13 -15.82
CA LEU A 599 8.78 -21.43 -15.78
C LEU A 599 7.83 -21.56 -14.60
N PHE A 600 8.17 -20.96 -13.47
CA PHE A 600 7.27 -20.87 -12.33
C PHE A 600 7.24 -19.43 -11.81
N SER A 601 6.06 -18.99 -11.36
CA SER A 601 5.86 -17.71 -10.69
C SER A 601 4.82 -17.90 -9.59
N ILE A 602 5.11 -17.40 -8.39
CA ILE A 602 4.23 -17.47 -7.22
C ILE A 602 4.12 -16.08 -6.61
N GLY A 603 2.90 -15.54 -6.58
CA GLY A 603 2.56 -14.32 -5.89
C GLY A 603 1.58 -14.60 -4.75
N TYR A 604 1.86 -14.04 -3.57
CA TYR A 604 0.93 -13.97 -2.45
C TYR A 604 0.83 -12.51 -1.96
N SER A 605 -0.39 -11.99 -1.90
CA SER A 605 -0.69 -10.68 -1.34
C SER A 605 -1.77 -10.81 -0.27
N HIS A 606 -1.52 -10.18 0.87
CA HIS A 606 -2.46 -10.11 1.99
C HIS A 606 -2.50 -8.70 2.54
N ALA A 607 -3.70 -8.11 2.56
CA ALA A 607 -3.95 -6.80 3.17
C ALA A 607 -5.01 -6.93 4.26
N THR A 608 -4.76 -6.34 5.43
CA THR A 608 -5.71 -6.30 6.54
C THR A 608 -5.84 -4.89 7.09
N THR A 609 -7.07 -4.38 7.14
CA THR A 609 -7.34 -3.07 7.74
C THR A 609 -8.41 -3.10 8.82
N LYS A 610 -8.23 -2.24 9.82
CA LYS A 610 -9.16 -2.11 10.94
C LYS A 610 -9.30 -0.65 11.36
N ALA A 611 -10.48 -0.09 11.16
CA ALA A 611 -10.85 1.24 11.63
C ALA A 611 -11.99 1.15 12.65
N THR A 612 -11.83 1.77 13.82
CA THR A 612 -12.85 1.71 14.87
C THR A 612 -13.05 3.03 15.59
N VAL A 613 -14.31 3.43 15.80
CA VAL A 613 -14.69 4.51 16.71
C VAL A 613 -15.65 3.98 17.78
N ASP A 614 -15.26 4.09 19.06
CA ASP A 614 -16.06 3.63 20.20
C ASP A 614 -16.42 4.80 21.13
N ILE A 615 -17.70 5.18 21.13
CA ILE A 615 -18.28 6.17 22.03
C ILE A 615 -18.97 5.43 23.18
N GLN A 616 -18.33 5.44 24.35
CA GLN A 616 -18.77 4.63 25.49
C GLN A 616 -19.93 5.27 26.28
N SER A 617 -20.51 4.49 27.20
CA SER A 617 -21.69 4.90 27.95
C SER A 617 -21.50 6.23 28.68
N ASN A 618 -22.58 7.01 28.77
CA ASN A 618 -22.61 8.31 29.44
C ASN A 618 -21.67 9.38 28.86
N ALA A 619 -21.00 9.12 27.73
CA ALA A 619 -20.25 10.16 27.03
C ALA A 619 -21.21 11.26 26.53
N VAL A 620 -20.75 12.51 26.54
CA VAL A 620 -21.51 13.68 26.10
C VAL A 620 -20.75 14.37 24.98
N ILE A 621 -21.34 14.46 23.80
CA ILE A 621 -20.77 15.16 22.65
C ILE A 621 -21.75 16.26 22.27
N SER A 622 -21.33 17.51 22.38
CA SER A 622 -22.17 18.68 22.11
C SER A 622 -21.43 19.66 21.22
N ALA A 623 -21.97 19.93 20.04
CA ALA A 623 -21.40 20.84 19.06
C ALA A 623 -22.40 21.95 18.72
N GLY A 624 -21.92 23.18 18.49
CA GLY A 624 -22.73 24.27 17.95
C GLY A 624 -23.02 24.12 16.46
N ASN A 625 -22.14 23.46 15.70
CA ASN A 625 -22.31 23.16 14.27
C ASN A 625 -22.63 21.66 14.05
N ALA A 626 -21.94 21.03 13.10
CA ALA A 626 -22.11 19.63 12.73
C ALA A 626 -21.32 18.69 13.65
N ILE A 627 -21.82 17.46 13.81
CA ILE A 627 -21.09 16.35 14.41
C ILE A 627 -20.92 15.26 13.36
N VAL A 628 -19.67 14.84 13.15
CA VAL A 628 -19.33 13.74 12.24
C VAL A 628 -18.54 12.70 13.03
N ILE A 629 -18.99 11.45 13.02
CA ILE A 629 -18.35 10.31 13.67
C ILE A 629 -18.23 9.20 12.65
N THR A 630 -17.03 8.98 12.10
CA THR A 630 -16.83 8.00 11.04
C THR A 630 -15.63 7.07 11.27
N SER A 631 -15.77 5.85 10.77
CA SER A 631 -14.66 4.93 10.56
C SER A 631 -14.60 4.54 9.08
N ASP A 632 -13.40 4.49 8.51
CA ASP A 632 -13.16 4.08 7.13
C ASP A 632 -11.99 3.07 7.07
N ALA A 633 -12.22 1.91 6.46
CA ALA A 633 -11.18 0.90 6.27
C ALA A 633 -11.07 0.53 4.78
N SER A 634 -9.90 0.74 4.20
CA SER A 634 -9.55 0.40 2.82
C SER A 634 -8.52 -0.72 2.78
N SER A 635 -8.77 -1.81 2.07
CA SER A 635 -7.83 -2.93 1.95
C SER A 635 -7.63 -3.31 0.48
N THR A 636 -6.42 -3.12 -0.05
CA THR A 636 -6.05 -3.47 -1.42
C THR A 636 -5.03 -4.61 -1.42
N ALA A 637 -5.41 -5.76 -1.99
CA ALA A 637 -4.55 -6.94 -2.12
C ALA A 637 -4.44 -7.37 -3.59
N ASP A 638 -3.45 -6.83 -4.29
CA ASP A 638 -3.28 -7.08 -5.71
C ASP A 638 -2.00 -7.86 -5.99
N ILE A 639 -2.10 -8.95 -6.75
CA ILE A 639 -0.95 -9.76 -7.11
C ILE A 639 -1.08 -10.34 -8.52
N GLU A 640 -0.03 -10.08 -9.30
CA GLU A 640 0.13 -10.66 -10.62
C GLU A 640 1.29 -11.66 -10.64
N ALA A 641 1.05 -12.90 -11.04
CA ALA A 641 2.06 -13.94 -11.21
C ALA A 641 2.16 -14.33 -12.69
N LYS A 642 3.27 -13.96 -13.34
CA LYS A 642 3.51 -14.20 -14.76
C LYS A 642 4.63 -15.19 -15.01
N THR A 643 4.40 -16.13 -15.92
CA THR A 643 5.47 -16.87 -16.60
C THR A 643 5.42 -16.61 -18.10
N GLU A 644 6.23 -15.67 -18.60
CA GLU A 644 6.34 -15.40 -20.03
C GLU A 644 7.73 -15.72 -20.61
N ARG A 645 7.70 -16.20 -21.85
CA ARG A 645 8.85 -16.28 -22.77
C ARG A 645 8.49 -15.51 -24.05
N GLU A 646 8.89 -14.24 -24.14
CA GLU A 646 8.80 -13.50 -25.40
C GLU A 646 9.69 -14.13 -26.50
N ALA A 647 9.29 -13.92 -27.76
CA ALA A 647 9.90 -14.46 -28.99
C ALA A 647 11.39 -14.12 -29.24
N LYS A 648 12.07 -13.43 -28.31
CA LYS A 648 13.51 -13.10 -28.39
C LYS A 648 14.33 -13.52 -27.18
N ALA A 649 13.73 -14.10 -26.14
CA ALA A 649 14.45 -14.62 -24.99
C ALA A 649 14.91 -16.07 -25.22
N THR A 650 16.13 -16.23 -25.75
CA THR A 650 16.97 -17.46 -25.84
C THR A 650 16.39 -18.76 -26.43
N PRO A 651 17.21 -19.56 -27.14
CA PRO A 651 16.78 -20.82 -27.74
C PRO A 651 16.08 -21.74 -26.73
N ASN A 652 14.98 -22.33 -27.22
CA ASN A 652 14.16 -23.38 -26.60
C ASN A 652 15.00 -24.45 -25.87
N PRO A 653 14.77 -24.70 -24.55
CA PRO A 653 15.23 -25.78 -23.64
C PRO A 653 14.57 -27.16 -23.61
N GLY A 654 13.77 -27.49 -24.62
CA GLY A 654 13.54 -28.87 -24.99
C GLY A 654 12.16 -29.37 -24.57
N SER A 655 11.84 -30.61 -24.95
CA SER A 655 10.46 -31.13 -25.07
C SER A 655 9.76 -31.53 -23.75
N SER A 656 10.16 -30.98 -22.59
CA SER A 656 9.67 -31.39 -21.26
C SER A 656 9.30 -30.27 -20.28
N GLN A 657 9.06 -29.04 -20.75
CA GLN A 657 8.80 -27.89 -19.86
C GLN A 657 7.40 -27.89 -19.24
N VAL A 658 7.32 -27.45 -17.97
CA VAL A 658 6.07 -27.13 -17.28
C VAL A 658 6.11 -25.67 -16.85
N GLY A 659 5.07 -24.93 -17.22
CA GLY A 659 4.80 -23.55 -16.84
C GLY A 659 3.79 -23.55 -15.70
N LEU A 660 4.07 -22.82 -14.62
CA LEU A 660 3.20 -22.72 -13.46
C LEU A 660 3.14 -21.27 -12.95
N ALA A 661 1.95 -20.67 -12.97
CA ALA A 661 1.69 -19.40 -12.31
C ALA A 661 0.65 -19.59 -11.20
N LEU A 662 0.93 -19.08 -10.01
CA LEU A 662 0.01 -19.04 -8.87
C LEU A 662 -0.04 -17.63 -8.32
N ALA A 663 -1.21 -17.01 -8.34
CA ALA A 663 -1.50 -15.72 -7.73
C ALA A 663 -2.57 -15.91 -6.65
N VAL A 664 -2.28 -15.47 -5.43
CA VAL A 664 -3.21 -15.54 -4.30
C VAL A 664 -3.34 -14.16 -3.66
N ALA A 665 -4.53 -13.57 -3.74
CA ALA A 665 -4.88 -12.31 -3.09
C ALA A 665 -5.87 -12.56 -1.94
N ASP A 666 -5.66 -11.89 -0.82
CA ASP A 666 -6.54 -11.95 0.35
C ASP A 666 -6.68 -10.56 0.99
N ALA A 667 -7.82 -9.91 0.77
CA ALA A 667 -8.18 -8.63 1.35
C ALA A 667 -9.17 -8.82 2.51
N SER A 668 -8.84 -8.24 3.67
CA SER A 668 -9.70 -8.28 4.85
C SER A 668 -9.85 -6.91 5.49
N LEU A 669 -11.09 -6.43 5.64
CA LEU A 669 -11.35 -5.14 6.27
C LEU A 669 -12.39 -5.21 7.39
N THR A 670 -12.21 -4.37 8.40
CA THR A 670 -13.15 -4.14 9.50
C THR A 670 -13.31 -2.65 9.74
N SER A 671 -14.54 -2.13 9.67
CA SER A 671 -14.85 -0.72 9.93
C SER A 671 -16.05 -0.62 10.87
N HIS A 672 -15.83 -0.21 12.12
CA HIS A 672 -16.86 -0.20 13.16
C HIS A 672 -17.03 1.18 13.81
N VAL A 673 -18.26 1.67 13.87
CA VAL A 673 -18.67 2.79 14.74
C VAL A 673 -19.69 2.30 15.76
N THR A 674 -19.41 2.52 17.04
CA THR A 674 -20.32 2.18 18.14
C THR A 674 -20.62 3.38 19.02
N VAL A 675 -21.91 3.65 19.23
CA VAL A 675 -22.41 4.59 20.26
C VAL A 675 -23.17 3.79 21.31
N ALA A 676 -22.60 3.71 22.50
CA ALA A 676 -23.13 2.93 23.61
C ALA A 676 -24.39 3.55 24.22
N ALA A 677 -25.17 2.72 24.92
CA ALA A 677 -26.37 3.18 25.64
C ALA A 677 -26.01 4.22 26.70
N GLY A 678 -26.84 5.27 26.80
CA GLY A 678 -26.64 6.39 27.71
C GLY A 678 -25.67 7.46 27.23
N ALA A 679 -24.95 7.27 26.11
CA ALA A 679 -24.23 8.36 25.46
C ALA A 679 -25.23 9.38 24.88
N SER A 680 -24.86 10.65 24.85
CA SER A 680 -25.69 11.76 24.35
C SER A 680 -24.91 12.60 23.35
N ILE A 681 -25.45 12.73 22.14
CA ILE A 681 -24.89 13.50 21.03
C ILE A 681 -25.88 14.61 20.67
N SER A 682 -25.43 15.86 20.63
CA SER A 682 -26.27 17.03 20.30
C SER A 682 -25.54 17.96 19.33
N ALA A 683 -26.00 18.01 18.09
CA ALA A 683 -25.51 18.93 17.06
C ALA A 683 -26.48 20.12 16.86
N GLY A 684 -25.94 21.32 16.65
CA GLY A 684 -26.72 22.48 16.22
C GLY A 684 -27.17 22.36 14.75
N LYS A 685 -26.32 21.80 13.89
CA LYS A 685 -26.63 21.48 12.49
C LYS A 685 -26.92 19.99 12.34
N THR A 686 -26.11 19.26 11.56
CA THR A 686 -26.27 17.83 11.22
C THR A 686 -25.52 16.93 12.19
N ALA A 687 -25.97 15.67 12.33
CA ALA A 687 -25.28 14.62 13.08
C ALA A 687 -25.16 13.35 12.23
N ASN A 688 -23.96 13.05 11.75
CA ASN A 688 -23.67 11.90 10.89
C ASN A 688 -22.77 10.91 11.61
N ILE A 689 -23.23 9.66 11.70
CA ILE A 689 -22.56 8.57 12.40
C ILE A 689 -22.52 7.40 11.43
N GLY A 690 -21.33 6.99 10.97
CA GLY A 690 -21.26 5.93 9.99
C GLY A 690 -19.92 5.25 9.79
N ALA A 691 -19.97 4.01 9.31
CA ALA A 691 -18.81 3.21 8.98
C ALA A 691 -18.78 2.98 7.46
N ALA A 692 -17.68 3.28 6.83
CA ALA A 692 -17.41 3.03 5.42
C ALA A 692 -16.29 2.00 5.27
N GLY A 693 -16.21 1.36 4.11
CA GLY A 693 -15.04 0.56 3.75
C GLY A 693 -14.91 0.37 2.24
N SER A 694 -13.67 0.17 1.81
CA SER A 694 -13.30 -0.13 0.42
C SER A 694 -12.47 -1.42 0.37
N SER A 695 -12.90 -2.42 -0.40
CA SER A 695 -12.18 -3.68 -0.58
C SER A 695 -11.76 -3.83 -2.04
N GLU A 696 -10.47 -3.99 -2.30
CA GLU A 696 -9.96 -4.32 -3.62
C GLU A 696 -9.06 -5.56 -3.52
N ALA A 697 -9.40 -6.60 -4.29
CA ALA A 697 -8.63 -7.84 -4.30
C ALA A 697 -8.47 -8.35 -5.73
N GLU A 698 -7.22 -8.41 -6.21
CA GLU A 698 -6.89 -8.86 -7.56
C GLU A 698 -5.85 -10.00 -7.56
N ALA A 699 -6.21 -11.15 -8.16
CA ALA A 699 -5.28 -12.24 -8.41
C ALA A 699 -5.21 -12.59 -9.90
N ILE A 700 -4.13 -12.19 -10.58
CA ILE A 700 -3.85 -12.54 -11.97
C ILE A 700 -2.74 -13.58 -12.04
N ALA A 701 -3.03 -14.75 -12.60
CA ALA A 701 -2.03 -15.74 -12.95
C ALA A 701 -1.99 -15.95 -14.47
N GLU A 702 -0.81 -15.84 -15.06
CA GLU A 702 -0.58 -16.10 -16.47
C GLU A 702 0.59 -17.06 -16.68
N SER A 703 0.35 -18.15 -17.41
CA SER A 703 1.38 -19.11 -17.76
C SER A 703 1.45 -19.35 -19.26
N GLY A 704 2.55 -18.92 -19.89
CA GLY A 704 2.83 -19.15 -21.30
C GLY A 704 4.03 -20.06 -21.52
N LEU A 705 3.87 -21.05 -22.40
CA LEU A 705 4.95 -21.88 -22.92
C LEU A 705 4.85 -22.01 -24.45
N PHE A 706 5.94 -22.46 -25.08
CA PHE A 706 5.89 -22.88 -26.48
C PHE A 706 5.06 -24.15 -26.67
N ALA A 707 4.55 -24.36 -27.88
CA ALA A 707 3.72 -25.49 -28.31
C ALA A 707 4.35 -26.89 -28.09
N ASN A 708 5.66 -26.95 -27.84
CA ASN A 708 6.40 -28.17 -27.50
C ASN A 708 6.57 -28.42 -25.99
N GLY A 709 6.00 -27.57 -25.13
CA GLY A 709 5.89 -27.76 -23.69
C GLY A 709 4.92 -28.89 -23.31
N LYS A 710 5.09 -29.44 -22.09
CA LYS A 710 4.22 -30.50 -21.55
C LYS A 710 2.95 -29.93 -20.93
N ALA A 711 3.09 -28.90 -20.09
CA ALA A 711 1.95 -28.32 -19.41
C ALA A 711 2.14 -26.82 -19.12
N ALA A 712 1.10 -26.01 -19.31
CA ALA A 712 1.03 -24.64 -18.81
C ALA A 712 -0.17 -24.53 -17.87
N LEU A 713 0.04 -24.08 -16.64
CA LEU A 713 -0.97 -24.01 -15.59
C LEU A 713 -0.97 -22.63 -14.94
N ALA A 714 -2.14 -22.02 -14.83
CA ALA A 714 -2.31 -20.72 -14.19
C ALA A 714 -3.46 -20.78 -13.17
N PHE A 715 -3.21 -20.31 -11.96
CA PHE A 715 -4.13 -20.32 -10.84
C PHE A 715 -4.24 -18.92 -10.23
N GLY A 716 -5.31 -18.18 -10.56
CA GLY A 716 -5.68 -16.94 -9.88
C GLY A 716 -6.71 -17.26 -8.80
N ILE A 717 -6.40 -16.96 -7.54
CA ILE A 717 -7.27 -17.24 -6.39
C ILE A 717 -7.37 -15.96 -5.56
N GLU A 718 -8.58 -15.49 -5.38
CA GLU A 718 -8.89 -14.25 -4.68
C GLU A 718 -9.86 -14.56 -3.52
N PHE A 719 -9.61 -13.88 -2.40
CA PHE A 719 -10.46 -13.86 -1.21
C PHE A 719 -10.69 -12.41 -0.74
N SER A 720 -11.94 -12.06 -0.46
CA SER A 720 -12.33 -10.73 -0.03
C SER A 720 -13.35 -10.82 1.09
N THR A 721 -12.98 -10.32 2.27
CA THR A 721 -13.82 -10.35 3.49
C THR A 721 -13.98 -8.95 4.08
N ALA A 722 -15.22 -8.53 4.30
CA ALA A 722 -15.51 -7.21 4.84
C ALA A 722 -16.57 -7.25 5.94
N ASP A 723 -16.29 -6.58 7.05
CA ASP A 723 -17.22 -6.37 8.16
C ASP A 723 -17.34 -4.86 8.48
N VAL A 724 -18.42 -4.25 8.01
CA VAL A 724 -18.72 -2.83 8.22
C VAL A 724 -19.95 -2.70 9.13
N GLN A 725 -19.80 -2.00 10.24
CA GLN A 725 -20.84 -1.91 11.25
C GLN A 725 -20.99 -0.51 11.86
N THR A 726 -22.22 -0.02 11.88
CA THR A 726 -22.62 1.17 12.65
C THR A 726 -23.69 0.78 13.65
N THR A 727 -23.45 1.00 14.94
CA THR A 727 -24.41 0.71 16.00
C THR A 727 -24.64 1.94 16.87
N VAL A 728 -25.89 2.40 16.96
CA VAL A 728 -26.28 3.55 17.79
C VAL A 728 -27.31 3.12 18.84
N ASN A 729 -26.91 3.11 20.12
CA ASN A 729 -27.76 2.82 21.27
C ASN A 729 -28.04 4.06 22.16
N GLY A 730 -27.38 5.19 21.88
CA GLY A 730 -27.49 6.43 22.65
C GLY A 730 -28.57 7.40 22.15
N THR A 731 -28.60 8.59 22.73
CA THR A 731 -29.46 9.70 22.30
C THR A 731 -28.71 10.57 21.28
N VAL A 732 -29.30 10.86 20.13
CA VAL A 732 -28.74 11.76 19.10
C VAL A 732 -29.76 12.83 18.77
N THR A 733 -29.35 14.08 18.77
CA THR A 733 -30.21 15.23 18.44
C THR A 733 -29.53 16.12 17.41
N SER A 734 -30.27 16.49 16.36
CA SER A 734 -29.88 17.44 15.33
C SER A 734 -30.92 18.55 15.26
N ARG A 735 -30.50 19.80 15.52
CA ARG A 735 -31.41 20.96 15.57
C ARG A 735 -31.64 21.62 14.21
N MET A 736 -30.78 21.35 13.23
CA MET A 736 -30.89 21.89 11.88
C MET A 736 -31.02 23.42 11.87
N ASP A 737 -30.16 24.08 12.63
CA ASP A 737 -29.98 25.53 12.57
C ASP A 737 -29.56 25.96 11.14
N ASP A 738 -29.69 27.26 10.82
CA ASP A 738 -29.47 27.77 9.45
C ASP A 738 -28.12 27.31 8.85
N GLY A 739 -28.15 26.89 7.57
CA GLY A 739 -26.97 26.40 6.85
C GLY A 739 -26.59 24.94 7.15
N SER A 740 -27.58 24.05 7.19
CA SER A 740 -27.39 22.61 7.46
C SER A 740 -27.29 21.73 6.19
N MET A 741 -27.12 22.33 5.00
CA MET A 741 -26.96 21.58 3.75
C MET A 741 -25.57 20.93 3.65
N VAL A 742 -25.55 19.64 3.29
CA VAL A 742 -24.33 18.81 3.14
C VAL A 742 -24.19 18.19 1.74
N LYS A 743 -25.31 18.09 1.01
CA LYS A 743 -25.35 17.77 -0.41
C LYS A 743 -25.76 19.02 -1.16
N ILE A 744 -24.95 19.42 -2.12
CA ILE A 744 -25.05 20.73 -2.76
C ILE A 744 -25.28 20.55 -4.25
N GLU A 745 -26.36 21.14 -4.72
CA GLU A 745 -26.78 21.08 -6.11
C GLU A 745 -26.59 22.47 -6.73
N ILE A 746 -25.75 22.54 -7.77
CA ILE A 746 -25.31 23.81 -8.35
C ILE A 746 -25.54 23.86 -9.85
N ASP A 747 -25.92 25.04 -10.35
CA ASP A 747 -25.81 25.36 -11.78
C ASP A 747 -24.52 26.16 -11.99
N PRO A 748 -23.44 25.54 -12.49
CA PRO A 748 -22.14 26.20 -12.64
C PRO A 748 -22.09 27.19 -13.82
N THR A 749 -23.19 27.38 -14.54
CA THR A 749 -23.27 28.34 -15.66
C THR A 749 -23.80 29.71 -15.25
N VAL A 750 -24.13 29.88 -13.96
CA VAL A 750 -24.61 31.15 -13.39
C VAL A 750 -23.51 32.21 -13.43
N ASP A 751 -23.87 33.42 -13.88
CA ASP A 751 -22.97 34.57 -14.04
C ASP A 751 -23.11 35.64 -12.92
N ASP A 752 -24.00 35.39 -11.95
CA ASP A 752 -24.29 36.27 -10.82
C ASP A 752 -23.61 35.75 -9.55
N GLU A 753 -22.62 36.49 -9.04
CA GLU A 753 -21.84 36.16 -7.85
C GLU A 753 -22.69 36.00 -6.58
N SER A 754 -23.93 36.51 -6.54
CA SER A 754 -24.81 36.40 -5.37
C SER A 754 -25.65 35.12 -5.33
N LYS A 755 -25.49 34.23 -6.31
CA LYS A 755 -26.29 33.01 -6.43
C LYS A 755 -25.44 31.76 -6.28
N THR A 756 -26.01 30.77 -5.59
CA THR A 756 -25.48 29.42 -5.52
C THR A 756 -25.18 28.87 -6.92
N GLY A 757 -23.99 28.30 -7.08
CA GLY A 757 -23.44 27.77 -8.32
C GLY A 757 -22.52 28.70 -9.09
N PHE A 758 -22.36 29.97 -8.70
CA PHE A 758 -21.33 30.81 -9.32
C PHE A 758 -19.92 30.25 -9.06
N VAL A 759 -19.11 30.15 -10.11
CA VAL A 759 -17.72 29.68 -10.05
C VAL A 759 -16.77 30.87 -10.23
N ASP A 760 -16.09 31.25 -9.15
CA ASP A 760 -15.04 32.27 -9.17
C ASP A 760 -13.71 31.65 -9.55
N THR A 761 -13.48 31.56 -10.86
CA THR A 761 -12.22 31.06 -11.41
C THR A 761 -11.01 31.94 -11.08
N ALA A 762 -11.14 33.17 -10.58
CA ALA A 762 -9.96 33.97 -10.24
C ALA A 762 -9.36 33.58 -8.89
N LEU A 763 -10.21 33.15 -7.97
CA LEU A 763 -9.90 32.78 -6.59
C LEU A 763 -10.13 31.29 -6.31
N ASP A 764 -10.51 30.53 -7.32
CA ASP A 764 -10.71 29.08 -7.27
C ASP A 764 -11.78 28.66 -6.23
N MET A 765 -12.88 29.42 -6.16
CA MET A 765 -13.98 29.23 -5.21
C MET A 765 -15.32 28.92 -5.90
N ILE A 766 -16.17 28.15 -5.24
CA ILE A 766 -17.55 27.85 -5.68
C ILE A 766 -18.54 28.36 -4.64
N HIS A 767 -19.54 29.14 -5.07
CA HIS A 767 -20.61 29.61 -4.18
C HIS A 767 -21.58 28.47 -3.95
N VAL A 768 -21.68 28.00 -2.71
CA VAL A 768 -22.55 26.88 -2.35
C VAL A 768 -23.72 27.30 -1.45
N GLY A 769 -23.67 28.51 -0.90
CA GLY A 769 -24.67 29.01 0.05
C GLY A 769 -24.35 28.52 1.45
N ALA A 770 -25.17 28.86 2.44
CA ALA A 770 -24.96 28.41 3.82
C ALA A 770 -24.91 26.86 3.91
N HIS A 771 -23.81 26.31 4.41
CA HIS A 771 -23.54 24.88 4.43
C HIS A 771 -23.00 24.39 5.79
N ALA A 772 -23.01 23.06 5.98
CA ALA A 772 -22.47 22.39 7.15
C ALA A 772 -21.12 21.71 6.88
N LEU A 773 -20.60 21.79 5.65
CA LEU A 773 -19.27 21.26 5.30
C LEU A 773 -18.17 21.99 6.07
N GLU A 774 -17.21 21.23 6.57
CA GLU A 774 -15.99 21.70 7.24
C GLU A 774 -14.75 21.41 6.38
N THR A 775 -13.63 22.07 6.69
CA THR A 775 -12.34 21.72 6.05
C THR A 775 -12.02 20.25 6.36
N GLU A 776 -11.47 19.53 5.38
CA GLU A 776 -11.20 18.08 5.42
C GLU A 776 -12.41 17.16 5.19
N ASP A 777 -13.63 17.70 5.07
CA ASP A 777 -14.76 16.88 4.60
C ASP A 777 -14.52 16.42 3.16
N THR A 778 -14.76 15.14 2.91
CA THR A 778 -14.76 14.56 1.57
C THR A 778 -16.05 14.92 0.83
N ILE A 779 -15.95 15.24 -0.47
CA ILE A 779 -17.08 15.34 -1.39
C ILE A 779 -16.79 14.65 -2.73
N VAL A 780 -17.80 14.00 -3.29
CA VAL A 780 -17.76 13.47 -4.66
C VAL A 780 -18.40 14.49 -5.59
N TYR A 781 -17.66 14.89 -6.62
CA TYR A 781 -18.18 15.78 -7.65
C TYR A 781 -18.80 14.97 -8.79
N SER A 782 -20.03 15.32 -9.18
CA SER A 782 -20.70 14.76 -10.34
C SER A 782 -21.23 15.87 -11.23
N ASN A 783 -20.77 15.92 -12.48
CA ASN A 783 -21.27 16.83 -13.51
C ASN A 783 -22.65 16.42 -14.06
N ARG A 784 -23.14 15.21 -13.70
CA ARG A 784 -24.45 14.67 -14.10
C ARG A 784 -24.66 14.70 -15.61
N ARG A 785 -23.62 14.27 -16.35
CA ARG A 785 -23.54 14.27 -17.82
C ARG A 785 -23.41 15.68 -18.42
N GLY A 786 -23.04 16.69 -17.65
CA GLY A 786 -22.63 18.00 -18.14
C GLY A 786 -21.20 18.00 -18.70
N ASN A 787 -20.61 19.19 -18.84
CA ASN A 787 -19.15 19.34 -18.92
C ASN A 787 -18.65 19.80 -17.55
N SER A 788 -17.58 19.18 -17.06
CA SER A 788 -16.99 19.43 -15.74
C SER A 788 -16.55 20.90 -15.55
N ILE A 789 -16.58 21.36 -14.29
CA ILE A 789 -15.96 22.63 -13.87
C ILE A 789 -14.44 22.47 -14.01
N GLY A 790 -13.73 23.50 -14.47
CA GLY A 790 -12.29 23.42 -14.75
C GLY A 790 -11.50 22.78 -13.61
N GLY A 791 -10.59 21.86 -13.91
CA GLY A 791 -9.80 21.14 -12.91
C GLY A 791 -10.52 20.00 -12.18
N LEU A 792 -11.86 19.92 -12.24
CA LEU A 792 -12.65 18.84 -11.66
C LEU A 792 -12.98 17.76 -12.69
N VAL A 793 -13.18 16.53 -12.20
CA VAL A 793 -13.46 15.32 -12.97
C VAL A 793 -14.72 14.65 -12.42
N ASP A 794 -15.62 14.23 -13.29
CA ASP A 794 -16.86 13.53 -12.92
C ASP A 794 -16.60 12.24 -12.14
N GLY A 795 -17.28 12.06 -11.01
CA GLY A 795 -17.13 10.91 -10.12
C GLY A 795 -15.89 10.94 -9.23
N GLN A 796 -15.02 11.95 -9.36
CA GLN A 796 -13.83 12.06 -8.52
C GLN A 796 -14.15 12.66 -7.15
N GLU A 797 -13.45 12.15 -6.14
CA GLU A 797 -13.46 12.64 -4.77
C GLU A 797 -12.52 13.84 -4.59
N TYR A 798 -12.95 14.81 -3.78
CA TYR A 798 -12.21 16.01 -3.42
C TYR A 798 -12.37 16.31 -1.94
N VAL A 799 -11.40 17.03 -1.37
CA VAL A 799 -11.43 17.46 0.02
C VAL A 799 -11.81 18.94 0.10
N VAL A 800 -12.76 19.26 0.97
CA VAL A 800 -13.28 20.62 1.16
C VAL A 800 -12.27 21.48 1.92
N ILE A 801 -12.14 22.74 1.47
CA ILE A 801 -11.52 23.83 2.24
C ILE A 801 -12.64 24.82 2.59
N ARG A 802 -13.01 24.86 3.86
CA ARG A 802 -13.99 25.83 4.36
C ARG A 802 -13.32 27.19 4.52
N LEU A 803 -14.05 28.22 4.11
CA LEU A 803 -13.63 29.61 4.25
C LEU A 803 -14.33 30.27 5.44
N ALA A 804 -13.56 31.04 6.22
CA ALA A 804 -14.13 31.90 7.26
C ALA A 804 -14.58 33.22 6.64
N ASP A 805 -15.65 33.81 7.17
CA ASP A 805 -16.13 35.15 6.78
C ASP A 805 -15.07 36.21 7.12
N ASP A 806 -14.52 36.87 6.09
CA ASP A 806 -13.63 38.01 6.28
C ASP A 806 -14.50 39.27 6.39
N LEU A 807 -14.76 39.69 7.63
CA LEU A 807 -15.51 40.90 7.96
C LEU A 807 -14.98 42.20 7.31
N SER A 808 -13.79 42.16 6.69
CA SER A 808 -13.23 43.27 5.91
C SER A 808 -13.70 43.32 4.45
N THR A 809 -14.25 42.24 3.91
CA THR A 809 -14.88 42.18 2.59
C THR A 809 -16.39 42.45 2.72
N ALA A 810 -17.08 42.61 1.58
CA ALA A 810 -18.53 42.80 1.55
C ALA A 810 -19.28 41.50 1.24
N ARG A 811 -18.53 40.42 1.00
CA ARG A 811 -19.00 39.09 0.64
C ARG A 811 -18.88 38.24 1.88
N ASP A 812 -19.84 37.36 2.11
CA ASP A 812 -19.72 36.36 3.16
C ASP A 812 -18.99 35.16 2.58
N GLU A 813 -17.69 35.03 2.84
CA GLU A 813 -16.92 33.88 2.33
C GLU A 813 -17.34 32.55 2.96
N SER A 814 -18.06 32.56 4.09
CA SER A 814 -18.51 31.32 4.73
C SER A 814 -19.61 30.56 3.98
N GLU A 815 -20.16 31.17 2.91
CA GLU A 815 -21.07 30.53 1.96
C GLU A 815 -20.35 29.91 0.74
N TRP A 816 -19.01 29.90 0.76
CA TRP A 816 -18.16 29.47 -0.34
C TRP A 816 -17.19 28.38 0.11
N ILE A 817 -16.82 27.53 -0.84
CA ILE A 817 -15.83 26.47 -0.64
C ILE A 817 -14.74 26.54 -1.70
N GLN A 818 -13.56 26.06 -1.34
CA GLN A 818 -12.54 25.61 -2.30
C GLN A 818 -12.37 24.09 -2.19
N LEU A 819 -11.78 23.48 -3.20
CA LEU A 819 -11.56 22.04 -3.28
C LEU A 819 -10.09 21.72 -3.44
N ALA A 820 -9.61 20.68 -2.77
CA ALA A 820 -8.26 20.16 -2.89
C ALA A 820 -8.28 18.68 -3.33
N LEU A 821 -7.20 18.24 -3.98
CA LEU A 821 -7.03 16.84 -4.38
C LEU A 821 -6.70 15.92 -3.21
N THR A 822 -6.02 16.45 -2.19
CA THR A 822 -5.59 15.69 -1.03
C THR A 822 -5.88 16.46 0.24
N GLU A 823 -6.08 15.73 1.34
CA GLU A 823 -6.27 16.30 2.67
C GLU A 823 -5.14 17.27 3.05
N GLN A 824 -3.88 16.90 2.76
CA GLN A 824 -2.73 17.76 3.05
C GLN A 824 -2.82 19.10 2.31
N LYS A 825 -3.23 19.08 1.03
CA LYS A 825 -3.46 20.31 0.26
C LYS A 825 -4.61 21.14 0.84
N ALA A 826 -5.65 20.50 1.37
CA ALA A 826 -6.74 21.21 2.03
C ALA A 826 -6.27 21.94 3.30
N ILE A 827 -5.44 21.27 4.12
CA ILE A 827 -4.81 21.85 5.32
C ILE A 827 -3.91 23.04 4.93
N ASP A 828 -3.11 22.87 3.88
CA ASP A 828 -2.18 23.90 3.40
C ASP A 828 -2.89 25.06 2.67
N GLY A 829 -4.19 24.93 2.38
CA GLY A 829 -4.98 25.89 1.61
C GLY A 829 -4.67 25.90 0.11
N ASP A 830 -4.08 24.83 -0.43
CA ASP A 830 -3.71 24.67 -1.83
C ASP A 830 -4.90 24.12 -2.65
N ALA A 831 -5.75 25.05 -3.11
CA ALA A 831 -6.94 24.74 -3.90
C ALA A 831 -6.63 24.35 -5.35
N ILE A 832 -7.54 23.57 -5.95
CA ILE A 832 -7.52 23.21 -7.37
C ILE A 832 -7.82 24.44 -8.24
N ASP A 833 -7.04 24.62 -9.32
CA ASP A 833 -7.27 25.68 -10.30
C ASP A 833 -8.54 25.42 -11.14
N LEU A 834 -9.51 26.35 -11.06
CA LEU A 834 -10.81 26.24 -11.73
C LEU A 834 -10.86 26.93 -13.12
N LYS A 835 -9.78 27.55 -13.60
CA LYS A 835 -9.83 28.55 -14.71
C LYS A 835 -10.27 28.07 -16.08
N ALA A 836 -9.87 26.88 -16.51
CA ALA A 836 -10.38 26.17 -17.70
C ALA A 836 -9.49 24.95 -17.95
N ASP A 837 -10.12 23.86 -18.40
CA ASP A 837 -9.42 22.65 -18.81
C ASP A 837 -8.35 22.94 -19.90
N THR A 838 -7.31 22.10 -19.96
CA THR A 838 -6.16 22.27 -20.87
C THR A 838 -6.51 22.22 -22.38
N ALA A 839 -7.72 21.80 -22.73
CA ALA A 839 -8.31 21.68 -24.07
C ALA A 839 -9.38 22.73 -24.42
N GLY A 840 -9.85 23.55 -23.47
CA GLY A 840 -10.74 24.69 -23.71
C GLY A 840 -12.22 24.36 -23.95
N VAL A 841 -12.74 23.28 -23.33
CA VAL A 841 -14.16 22.93 -23.32
C VAL A 841 -14.89 23.77 -22.28
N PRO A 842 -15.95 24.53 -22.64
CA PRO A 842 -16.67 25.35 -21.67
C PRO A 842 -17.54 24.49 -20.74
N ILE A 843 -17.65 24.92 -19.48
CA ILE A 843 -18.57 24.36 -18.47
C ILE A 843 -20.00 24.36 -19.02
N ALA A 844 -20.74 23.26 -18.82
CA ALA A 844 -22.10 23.11 -19.33
C ALA A 844 -22.95 22.17 -18.46
N THR A 845 -24.25 22.44 -18.40
CA THR A 845 -25.26 21.56 -17.80
C THR A 845 -25.96 20.73 -18.88
N ASN A 846 -26.40 19.50 -18.56
CA ASN A 846 -27.29 18.73 -19.43
C ASN A 846 -28.68 19.39 -19.50
N ASN A 847 -29.00 20.05 -20.62
CA ASN A 847 -30.22 20.83 -20.80
C ASN A 847 -31.15 20.21 -21.87
N LYS A 848 -32.43 20.02 -21.51
CA LYS A 848 -33.48 19.45 -22.37
C LYS A 848 -34.63 20.41 -22.60
N GLY A 849 -34.75 20.89 -23.83
CA GLY A 849 -35.90 21.66 -24.28
C GLY A 849 -37.11 20.79 -24.63
N PHE A 850 -38.31 21.26 -24.32
CA PHE A 850 -39.58 20.61 -24.68
C PHE A 850 -40.67 21.64 -25.04
N THR A 851 -41.79 21.15 -25.56
CA THR A 851 -42.94 21.96 -25.99
C THR A 851 -44.20 21.62 -25.20
N GLY A 852 -45.23 22.45 -25.29
CA GLY A 852 -46.52 22.19 -24.65
C GLY A 852 -47.23 20.93 -25.17
N ALA A 853 -46.82 20.38 -26.32
CA ALA A 853 -47.32 19.10 -26.84
C ALA A 853 -46.74 17.89 -26.09
N ASP A 854 -45.60 18.07 -25.44
CA ASP A 854 -44.85 17.01 -24.75
C ASP A 854 -45.29 16.85 -23.28
N VAL A 855 -46.15 17.76 -22.78
CA VAL A 855 -46.67 17.79 -21.42
C VAL A 855 -48.05 17.14 -21.37
N ASN A 856 -48.21 16.10 -20.55
CA ASN A 856 -49.49 15.44 -20.31
C ASN A 856 -49.94 15.60 -18.86
N GLY A 857 -50.80 16.59 -18.61
CA GLY A 857 -51.34 16.86 -17.27
C GLY A 857 -52.40 15.86 -16.76
N ASN A 858 -52.72 14.78 -17.48
CA ASN A 858 -53.53 13.69 -16.92
C ASN A 858 -52.67 12.60 -16.27
N THR A 859 -51.43 12.45 -16.74
CA THR A 859 -50.47 11.45 -16.25
C THR A 859 -49.31 12.11 -15.50
N ASN A 860 -49.30 13.43 -15.41
CA ASN A 860 -48.21 14.23 -14.83
C ASN A 860 -46.84 13.92 -15.46
N THR A 861 -46.81 13.63 -16.77
CA THR A 861 -45.59 13.24 -17.49
C THR A 861 -45.15 14.29 -18.50
N ILE A 862 -43.83 14.43 -18.66
CA ILE A 862 -43.18 15.22 -19.71
C ILE A 862 -42.37 14.25 -20.58
N VAL A 863 -42.53 14.35 -21.90
CA VAL A 863 -41.75 13.57 -22.88
C VAL A 863 -40.57 14.41 -23.35
N LEU A 864 -39.35 13.96 -23.06
CA LEU A 864 -38.12 14.63 -23.45
C LEU A 864 -37.55 13.94 -24.69
N ALA A 865 -37.40 14.70 -25.77
CA ALA A 865 -36.78 14.18 -26.99
C ALA A 865 -35.29 13.90 -26.74
N ASN A 866 -34.84 12.73 -27.16
CA ASN A 866 -33.44 12.33 -27.06
C ASN A 866 -32.87 11.89 -28.42
N PRO A 867 -32.84 12.80 -29.40
CA PRO A 867 -32.47 12.46 -30.77
C PRO A 867 -30.98 12.12 -30.89
N ALA A 868 -30.70 11.08 -31.68
CA ALA A 868 -29.32 10.72 -32.05
C ALA A 868 -28.76 11.70 -33.09
N PHE A 869 -27.46 12.02 -33.02
CA PHE A 869 -26.72 12.79 -34.03
C PHE A 869 -27.19 14.26 -34.23
N THR A 870 -27.54 15.00 -33.17
CA THR A 870 -28.05 16.37 -33.31
C THR A 870 -27.03 17.50 -33.15
N GLY A 871 -25.74 17.20 -33.00
CA GLY A 871 -24.67 18.20 -32.89
C GLY A 871 -24.69 19.22 -34.04
N ALA A 872 -25.32 20.36 -33.83
CA ALA A 872 -25.36 21.49 -34.75
C ALA A 872 -24.20 22.44 -34.44
N GLY A 873 -22.99 22.05 -34.85
CA GLY A 873 -21.88 22.98 -35.08
C GLY A 873 -20.91 23.21 -33.91
N THR A 874 -19.64 22.96 -34.21
CA THR A 874 -18.40 23.21 -33.43
C THR A 874 -18.17 22.23 -32.27
N VAL A 875 -17.26 21.28 -32.53
CA VAL A 875 -16.57 20.36 -31.60
C VAL A 875 -17.42 19.51 -30.63
N ASP A 876 -18.72 19.41 -30.84
CA ASP A 876 -19.55 18.46 -30.09
C ASP A 876 -19.66 17.11 -30.84
N PHE A 877 -19.02 16.07 -30.30
CA PHE A 877 -19.12 14.69 -30.77
C PHE A 877 -20.30 13.93 -30.12
N SER A 878 -21.39 14.60 -29.73
CA SER A 878 -22.59 13.91 -29.18
C SER A 878 -23.23 12.93 -30.19
N LEU A 879 -22.84 11.66 -30.07
CA LEU A 879 -23.37 10.55 -30.88
C LEU A 879 -24.84 10.25 -30.51
N LEU A 880 -25.24 10.55 -29.26
CA LEU A 880 -26.59 10.40 -28.70
C LEU A 880 -26.86 11.54 -27.70
N GLY A 881 -28.12 11.94 -27.54
CA GLY A 881 -28.49 12.84 -26.45
C GLY A 881 -28.43 12.14 -25.08
N GLN A 882 -28.20 12.89 -24.01
CA GLN A 882 -28.08 12.38 -22.64
C GLN A 882 -29.45 12.31 -21.92
N THR A 883 -29.74 11.27 -21.15
CA THR A 883 -30.97 11.17 -20.33
C THR A 883 -30.76 11.66 -18.90
N PHE A 884 -31.84 11.93 -18.16
CA PHE A 884 -31.79 12.21 -16.73
C PHE A 884 -31.94 10.94 -15.88
N GLU A 885 -31.41 10.95 -14.67
CA GLU A 885 -31.38 9.83 -13.73
C GLU A 885 -32.51 9.97 -12.68
N LEU A 886 -32.92 8.86 -12.06
CA LEU A 886 -33.90 8.86 -10.98
C LEU A 886 -33.35 9.66 -9.79
N GLY A 887 -34.13 10.63 -9.31
CA GLY A 887 -33.74 11.51 -8.22
C GLY A 887 -32.80 12.64 -8.63
N GLN A 888 -32.50 12.80 -9.92
CA GLN A 888 -31.66 13.91 -10.39
C GLN A 888 -32.39 15.26 -10.24
N ALA A 889 -31.70 16.25 -9.68
CA ALA A 889 -32.16 17.62 -9.61
C ALA A 889 -32.08 18.33 -10.97
N VAL A 890 -33.16 19.02 -11.32
CA VAL A 890 -33.31 19.80 -12.54
C VAL A 890 -33.96 21.14 -12.26
N VAL A 891 -33.42 22.21 -12.85
CA VAL A 891 -34.01 23.56 -12.80
C VAL A 891 -35.00 23.70 -13.95
N TYR A 892 -36.24 24.08 -13.63
CA TYR A 892 -37.27 24.33 -14.63
C TYR A 892 -37.22 25.77 -15.14
N HIS A 893 -37.06 25.93 -16.45
CA HIS A 893 -37.16 27.23 -17.13
C HIS A 893 -38.45 27.34 -17.91
N GLN A 894 -39.23 28.36 -17.59
CA GLN A 894 -40.53 28.61 -18.19
C GLN A 894 -40.38 29.10 -19.64
N GLY A 895 -41.15 28.49 -20.53
CA GLY A 895 -41.27 28.92 -21.92
C GLY A 895 -42.29 30.04 -22.13
N SER A 896 -42.97 29.99 -23.27
CA SER A 896 -43.92 31.03 -23.69
C SER A 896 -45.19 31.13 -22.82
N GLU A 897 -45.50 30.11 -22.01
CA GLU A 897 -46.64 30.05 -21.08
C GLU A 897 -46.20 29.42 -19.75
N ALA A 898 -46.98 29.57 -18.67
CA ALA A 898 -46.72 28.88 -17.40
C ALA A 898 -47.40 27.49 -17.37
N ILE A 899 -46.72 26.51 -16.78
CA ILE A 899 -47.28 25.17 -16.51
C ILE A 899 -47.79 25.20 -15.07
N ALA A 900 -49.08 24.95 -14.86
CA ALA A 900 -49.61 24.90 -13.49
C ALA A 900 -48.90 23.79 -12.69
N GLY A 901 -48.44 24.11 -11.48
CA GLY A 901 -47.64 23.21 -10.65
C GLY A 901 -46.13 23.43 -10.77
N LEU A 902 -45.64 24.21 -11.75
CA LEU A 902 -44.22 24.52 -11.92
C LEU A 902 -43.93 26.02 -11.82
N GLU A 903 -42.86 26.38 -11.11
CA GLU A 903 -42.38 27.75 -10.92
C GLU A 903 -41.06 27.98 -11.67
N ASN A 904 -40.95 29.10 -12.39
CA ASN A 904 -39.76 29.41 -13.18
C ASN A 904 -38.53 29.61 -12.29
N GLY A 905 -37.47 28.84 -12.55
CA GLY A 905 -36.21 28.86 -11.79
C GLY A 905 -36.24 28.01 -10.53
N ALA A 906 -37.32 27.27 -10.25
CA ALA A 906 -37.37 26.32 -9.15
C ALA A 906 -36.71 24.98 -9.54
N THR A 907 -36.11 24.32 -8.54
CA THR A 907 -35.52 22.98 -8.66
C THR A 907 -36.59 21.92 -8.43
N TYR A 908 -36.59 20.90 -9.27
CA TYR A 908 -37.45 19.72 -9.18
C TYR A 908 -36.62 18.46 -9.37
N TYR A 909 -37.17 17.31 -8.97
CA TYR A 909 -36.44 16.04 -9.02
C TYR A 909 -37.09 15.05 -9.97
N ILE A 910 -36.27 14.35 -10.74
CA ILE A 910 -36.72 13.46 -11.83
C ILE A 910 -37.24 12.13 -11.28
N ILE A 911 -38.48 11.79 -11.66
CA ILE A 911 -39.02 10.44 -11.57
C ILE A 911 -38.99 9.86 -12.98
N THR A 912 -38.35 8.70 -13.12
CA THR A 912 -38.26 8.00 -14.41
C THR A 912 -38.47 6.50 -14.22
N GLY A 913 -38.70 5.80 -15.33
CA GLY A 913 -38.98 4.36 -15.30
C GLY A 913 -37.71 3.57 -14.97
N THR A 914 -37.76 2.80 -13.88
CA THR A 914 -36.70 1.85 -13.50
C THR A 914 -37.13 0.42 -13.78
N ASP A 915 -36.15 -0.45 -14.02
CA ASP A 915 -36.37 -1.90 -14.17
C ASP A 915 -35.18 -2.70 -13.61
N GLU A 916 -35.24 -4.03 -13.69
CA GLU A 916 -34.20 -4.92 -13.14
C GLU A 916 -32.81 -4.76 -13.80
N TYR A 917 -32.73 -4.09 -14.96
CA TYR A 917 -31.48 -3.80 -15.68
C TYR A 917 -31.12 -2.31 -15.67
N ASN A 918 -31.95 -1.46 -15.06
CA ASN A 918 -31.80 -0.01 -15.03
C ASN A 918 -32.44 0.57 -13.76
N LEU A 919 -31.75 0.42 -12.63
CA LEU A 919 -32.22 0.88 -11.32
C LEU A 919 -32.17 2.42 -11.18
N ASP A 920 -31.28 3.08 -11.93
CA ASP A 920 -31.11 4.53 -11.91
C ASP A 920 -31.93 5.24 -12.99
N GLY A 921 -32.65 4.49 -13.83
CA GLY A 921 -33.59 5.06 -14.80
C GLY A 921 -32.93 5.85 -15.94
N ASP A 922 -31.64 5.63 -16.19
CA ASP A 922 -30.76 6.54 -16.92
C ASP A 922 -30.25 5.96 -18.27
N GLN A 923 -30.94 4.95 -18.81
CA GLN A 923 -30.68 4.35 -20.12
C GLN A 923 -30.39 5.40 -21.20
N ARG A 924 -29.26 5.27 -21.92
CA ARG A 924 -28.83 6.26 -22.93
C ARG A 924 -29.36 5.98 -24.35
N PHE A 925 -29.70 4.73 -24.69
CA PHE A 925 -30.19 4.33 -26.02
C PHE A 925 -31.71 4.46 -26.21
N VAL A 926 -32.32 5.52 -25.67
CA VAL A 926 -33.75 5.81 -25.87
C VAL A 926 -33.93 7.03 -26.76
N GLY A 927 -34.89 6.99 -27.69
CA GLY A 927 -35.19 8.12 -28.57
C GLY A 927 -36.03 9.21 -27.90
N GLU A 928 -36.76 8.86 -26.84
CA GLU A 928 -37.54 9.75 -26.00
C GLU A 928 -37.47 9.23 -24.55
N GLN A 929 -37.35 10.12 -23.57
CA GLN A 929 -37.43 9.78 -22.15
C GLN A 929 -38.73 10.35 -21.57
N VAL A 930 -39.51 9.53 -20.88
CA VAL A 930 -40.72 10.00 -20.19
C VAL A 930 -40.39 10.20 -18.72
N VAL A 931 -40.60 11.42 -18.22
CA VAL A 931 -40.29 11.78 -16.83
C VAL A 931 -41.52 12.36 -16.12
N GLN A 932 -41.56 12.22 -14.80
CA GLN A 932 -42.40 13.02 -13.91
C GLN A 932 -41.48 13.84 -12.99
N LEU A 933 -42.05 14.82 -12.30
CA LEU A 933 -41.30 15.70 -11.41
C LEU A 933 -41.76 15.51 -9.95
N ALA A 934 -40.89 15.76 -9.00
CA ALA A 934 -41.15 15.80 -7.56
C ALA A 934 -40.54 17.06 -6.93
N GLU A 935 -41.00 17.46 -5.73
CA GLU A 935 -40.48 18.65 -5.04
C GLU A 935 -39.18 18.34 -4.27
N SER A 936 -38.89 17.06 -4.01
CA SER A 936 -37.63 16.62 -3.42
C SER A 936 -37.11 15.32 -4.05
N GLU A 937 -35.79 15.09 -3.99
CA GLU A 937 -35.16 13.82 -4.40
C GLU A 937 -35.86 12.64 -3.72
N ASN A 938 -36.25 12.89 -2.48
CA ASN A 938 -36.83 11.93 -1.58
C ASN A 938 -38.23 11.47 -1.99
N GLU A 939 -39.04 12.40 -2.50
CA GLU A 939 -40.31 12.09 -3.13
C GLU A 939 -40.13 11.41 -4.48
N ALA A 940 -39.11 11.82 -5.25
CA ALA A 940 -38.82 11.21 -6.54
C ALA A 940 -38.50 9.71 -6.40
N ARG A 941 -37.62 9.35 -5.45
CA ARG A 941 -37.27 7.96 -5.13
C ARG A 941 -38.45 7.15 -4.56
N ALA A 942 -39.41 7.82 -3.92
CA ALA A 942 -40.66 7.22 -3.46
C ALA A 942 -41.74 7.11 -4.56
N GLY A 943 -41.51 7.70 -5.74
CA GLY A 943 -42.47 7.75 -6.85
C GLY A 943 -43.64 8.72 -6.62
N ILE A 944 -43.47 9.72 -5.75
CA ILE A 944 -44.49 10.74 -5.45
C ILE A 944 -44.28 11.93 -6.40
N ALA A 945 -45.10 12.00 -7.45
CA ALA A 945 -45.02 13.06 -8.45
C ALA A 945 -45.90 14.27 -8.11
N ILE A 946 -45.46 15.47 -8.49
CA ILE A 946 -46.28 16.68 -8.46
C ILE A 946 -47.35 16.67 -9.54
N ASP A 947 -48.48 17.31 -9.24
CA ASP A 947 -49.56 17.50 -10.21
C ASP A 947 -49.23 18.66 -11.17
N ILE A 948 -48.93 18.33 -12.43
CA ILE A 948 -48.67 19.32 -13.49
C ILE A 948 -49.89 19.52 -14.39
N GLY A 949 -50.24 20.76 -14.69
CA GLY A 949 -51.39 21.10 -15.53
C GLY A 949 -51.15 20.92 -17.03
N ALA A 950 -52.24 20.81 -17.80
CA ALA A 950 -52.17 20.82 -19.26
C ALA A 950 -51.81 22.21 -19.81
N VAL A 951 -51.02 22.24 -20.88
CA VAL A 951 -50.49 23.45 -21.52
C VAL A 951 -50.94 23.48 -22.98
N GLY A 952 -51.05 24.67 -23.59
CA GLY A 952 -51.39 24.76 -25.01
C GLY A 952 -50.33 24.09 -25.88
N ALA A 953 -50.74 23.23 -26.82
CA ALA A 953 -49.82 22.51 -27.73
C ALA A 953 -48.95 23.42 -28.64
N GLY A 954 -49.24 24.73 -28.68
CA GLY A 954 -48.44 25.73 -29.38
C GLY A 954 -47.42 26.47 -28.49
N ALA A 955 -47.39 26.19 -27.19
CA ALA A 955 -46.42 26.75 -26.26
C ALA A 955 -45.04 26.10 -26.48
N SER A 956 -43.97 26.89 -26.39
CA SER A 956 -42.61 26.45 -26.71
C SER A 956 -41.58 27.17 -25.84
N GLY A 957 -40.35 26.66 -25.83
CA GLY A 957 -39.24 27.26 -25.10
C GLY A 957 -39.16 26.85 -23.62
N PHE A 958 -39.82 25.75 -23.24
CA PHE A 958 -39.63 25.16 -21.92
C PHE A 958 -38.32 24.38 -21.89
N SER A 959 -37.62 24.37 -20.76
CA SER A 959 -36.47 23.49 -20.59
C SER A 959 -36.29 23.00 -19.16
N LEU A 960 -35.63 21.85 -19.03
CA LEU A 960 -35.11 21.31 -17.78
C LEU A 960 -33.58 21.27 -17.89
N SER A 961 -32.88 21.91 -16.95
CA SER A 961 -31.42 21.94 -16.88
C SER A 961 -30.96 21.13 -15.67
N ALA A 962 -30.15 20.10 -15.86
CA ALA A 962 -29.56 19.34 -14.75
C ALA A 962 -28.57 20.20 -13.96
N THR A 963 -28.62 20.11 -12.64
CA THR A 963 -27.58 20.65 -11.77
C THR A 963 -26.41 19.68 -11.68
N HIS A 964 -25.22 20.23 -11.44
CA HIS A 964 -24.07 19.46 -10.94
C HIS A 964 -24.28 19.20 -9.45
N VAL A 965 -23.63 18.15 -8.94
CA VAL A 965 -23.78 17.72 -7.56
C VAL A 965 -22.41 17.64 -6.90
N LEU A 966 -22.33 18.19 -5.69
CA LEU A 966 -21.26 17.99 -4.73
C LEU A 966 -21.87 17.21 -3.56
N ASP A 967 -21.53 15.94 -3.44
CA ASP A 967 -22.14 15.03 -2.47
C ASP A 967 -21.11 14.58 -1.44
N SER A 968 -21.32 14.93 -0.17
CA SER A 968 -20.48 14.45 0.95
C SER A 968 -20.87 13.04 1.41
N GLY A 969 -21.96 12.47 0.89
CA GLY A 969 -22.52 11.21 1.39
C GLY A 969 -23.25 11.33 2.73
N PHE A 970 -23.16 12.48 3.39
CA PHE A 970 -23.83 12.75 4.65
C PHE A 970 -25.33 12.99 4.47
N SER A 971 -26.11 12.54 5.47
CA SER A 971 -27.55 12.82 5.51
C SER A 971 -27.79 14.22 6.08
N THR A 972 -28.78 14.92 5.51
CA THR A 972 -29.34 16.14 6.11
C THR A 972 -30.13 15.76 7.37
N GLY A 973 -29.79 16.31 8.54
CA GLY A 973 -30.39 15.90 9.82
C GLY A 973 -29.56 14.86 10.56
N ILE A 974 -30.11 13.66 10.76
CA ILE A 974 -29.42 12.53 11.40
C ILE A 974 -29.19 11.41 10.38
N GLY A 975 -27.92 11.03 10.19
CA GLY A 975 -27.50 9.87 9.40
C GLY A 975 -26.90 8.78 10.28
N VAL A 976 -27.43 7.56 10.22
CA VAL A 976 -26.83 6.33 10.77
C VAL A 976 -26.52 5.39 9.60
N GLN A 977 -25.27 5.40 9.14
CA GLN A 977 -24.92 4.86 7.83
C GLN A 977 -23.87 3.75 7.92
N ALA A 978 -23.96 2.74 7.06
CA ALA A 978 -22.92 1.74 6.85
C ALA A 978 -22.80 1.43 5.35
N SER A 979 -21.61 1.54 4.77
CA SER A 979 -21.38 1.33 3.34
C SER A 979 -20.11 0.53 3.06
N LEU A 980 -20.15 -0.26 1.98
CA LEU A 980 -19.00 -0.97 1.45
C LEU A 980 -18.98 -0.83 -0.08
N ASP A 981 -17.86 -0.38 -0.61
CA ASP A 981 -17.53 -0.51 -2.03
C ASP A 981 -16.47 -1.62 -2.18
N ALA A 982 -16.74 -2.61 -3.01
CA ALA A 982 -15.89 -3.80 -3.16
C ALA A 982 -15.65 -4.15 -4.62
N SER A 983 -14.40 -4.50 -4.96
CA SER A 983 -13.94 -4.89 -6.28
C SER A 983 -13.08 -6.15 -6.22
N ASP A 984 -13.62 -7.26 -6.75
CA ASP A 984 -12.95 -8.55 -6.71
C ASP A 984 -12.59 -9.04 -8.12
N LYS A 985 -11.33 -9.38 -8.37
CA LYS A 985 -10.86 -9.86 -9.67
C LYS A 985 -9.97 -11.08 -9.57
N ALA A 986 -10.31 -12.12 -10.33
CA ALA A 986 -9.42 -13.26 -10.54
C ALA A 986 -9.27 -13.60 -12.01
N SER A 987 -8.02 -13.78 -12.45
CA SER A 987 -7.67 -14.20 -13.79
C SER A 987 -6.74 -15.41 -13.78
N GLY A 988 -7.03 -16.40 -14.62
CA GLY A 988 -6.16 -17.56 -14.85
C GLY A 988 -6.02 -17.83 -16.34
N GLY A 989 -4.90 -17.40 -16.94
CA GLY A 989 -4.60 -17.58 -18.36
C GLY A 989 -3.47 -18.59 -18.59
N ALA A 990 -3.70 -19.66 -19.35
CA ALA A 990 -2.68 -20.65 -19.66
C ALA A 990 -2.56 -20.92 -21.16
N GLY A 991 -1.36 -20.81 -21.73
CA GLY A 991 -1.15 -20.92 -23.18
C GLY A 991 -0.01 -21.85 -23.58
N LEU A 992 -0.24 -22.64 -24.63
CA LEU A 992 0.80 -23.28 -25.44
C LEU A 992 0.76 -22.70 -26.85
N SER A 993 1.69 -21.81 -27.19
CA SER A 993 1.68 -21.06 -28.45
C SER A 993 2.82 -21.46 -29.40
N SER A 994 2.58 -21.35 -30.71
CA SER A 994 3.62 -21.64 -31.71
C SER A 994 4.76 -20.63 -31.65
N GLU A 995 6.00 -21.11 -31.80
CA GLU A 995 7.19 -20.28 -31.95
C GLU A 995 7.18 -19.61 -33.34
N ASP A 996 7.20 -18.27 -33.39
CA ASP A 996 7.17 -17.53 -34.65
C ASP A 996 8.56 -17.52 -35.32
N ARG A 997 8.79 -18.44 -36.27
CA ARG A 997 10.10 -18.67 -36.91
C ARG A 997 10.47 -17.65 -38.03
N ASN A 998 9.70 -16.57 -38.23
CA ASN A 998 9.93 -15.56 -39.29
C ASN A 998 9.96 -14.11 -38.76
N ASP A 999 11.16 -13.52 -38.59
CA ASP A 999 11.31 -12.08 -38.35
C ASP A 999 11.14 -11.30 -39.69
N GLY A 1000 9.88 -11.06 -40.08
CA GLY A 1000 9.52 -10.19 -41.21
C GLY A 1000 9.61 -8.70 -40.85
N PRO A 1001 9.81 -7.77 -41.82
CA PRO A 1001 10.04 -6.36 -41.52
C PRO A 1001 8.80 -5.71 -40.89
N LYS A 1002 8.89 -5.43 -39.58
CA LYS A 1002 7.87 -4.74 -38.77
C LYS A 1002 7.39 -3.43 -39.41
N THR A 1003 6.07 -3.24 -39.48
CA THR A 1003 5.42 -2.00 -39.96
C THR A 1003 5.70 -0.82 -39.04
N LYS A 1004 5.45 0.43 -39.49
CA LYS A 1004 5.70 1.65 -38.67
C LYS A 1004 4.97 1.66 -37.32
N TRP A 1005 3.83 0.97 -37.23
CA TRP A 1005 3.05 0.79 -36.00
C TRP A 1005 3.71 -0.22 -35.04
N GLN A 1006 4.17 -1.36 -35.58
CA GLN A 1006 4.97 -2.35 -34.84
C GLN A 1006 6.38 -1.85 -34.46
N LYS A 1007 6.86 -0.77 -35.09
CA LYS A 1007 8.09 -0.05 -34.69
C LYS A 1007 7.84 1.00 -33.62
N PHE A 1008 6.60 1.43 -33.42
CA PHE A 1008 6.19 2.32 -32.34
C PHE A 1008 5.95 1.51 -31.07
N GLU A 1009 5.33 0.34 -31.19
CA GLU A 1009 5.32 -0.74 -30.17
C GLU A 1009 6.73 -1.13 -29.72
N ALA A 1010 7.62 -1.50 -30.66
CA ALA A 1010 9.03 -1.80 -30.36
C ALA A 1010 9.88 -0.58 -29.95
N ALA A 1011 9.30 0.61 -29.88
CA ALA A 1011 9.95 1.81 -29.33
C ALA A 1011 9.54 2.08 -27.87
N LYS A 1012 8.37 1.59 -27.41
CA LYS A 1012 8.01 1.57 -25.98
C LYS A 1012 8.97 0.66 -25.18
N GLU A 1013 9.43 -0.43 -25.80
CA GLU A 1013 10.41 -1.41 -25.25
C GLU A 1013 11.87 -0.95 -25.19
N LYS A 1014 12.24 0.17 -25.83
CA LYS A 1014 13.65 0.58 -25.96
C LYS A 1014 14.08 1.63 -24.95
N ILE A 1015 13.96 1.30 -23.66
CA ILE A 1015 14.75 1.94 -22.60
C ILE A 1015 15.40 0.84 -21.74
N ASN A 1016 16.57 0.41 -22.25
CA ASN A 1016 17.74 -0.21 -21.59
C ASN A 1016 17.58 -1.53 -20.78
N PRO A 1017 17.72 -2.71 -21.41
CA PRO A 1017 17.60 -4.03 -20.77
C PRO A 1017 18.92 -4.63 -20.18
N ASN A 1018 19.96 -3.84 -19.90
CA ASN A 1018 21.33 -4.42 -19.84
C ASN A 1018 21.84 -4.98 -18.49
N VAL A 1019 21.00 -5.15 -17.46
CA VAL A 1019 21.45 -5.71 -16.16
C VAL A 1019 20.66 -6.94 -15.75
N THR A 1020 19.33 -6.90 -15.81
CA THR A 1020 18.46 -8.06 -15.59
C THR A 1020 18.62 -9.14 -16.64
N ASP A 1021 18.85 -8.80 -17.92
CA ASP A 1021 19.11 -9.81 -18.96
C ASP A 1021 20.36 -10.64 -18.68
N LYS A 1022 21.37 -10.09 -17.99
CA LYS A 1022 22.59 -10.84 -17.64
C LYS A 1022 22.41 -11.71 -16.41
N ILE A 1023 21.57 -11.27 -15.46
CA ILE A 1023 21.25 -12.01 -14.23
C ILE A 1023 20.24 -13.13 -14.54
N PHE A 1024 19.24 -12.88 -15.38
CA PHE A 1024 18.35 -13.92 -15.92
C PHE A 1024 19.06 -14.82 -16.94
N GLN A 1025 20.08 -14.34 -17.68
CA GLN A 1025 20.95 -15.20 -18.49
C GLN A 1025 21.87 -16.09 -17.67
N ALA A 1026 22.21 -15.71 -16.44
CA ALA A 1026 22.92 -16.56 -15.49
C ALA A 1026 21.98 -17.56 -14.78
N LEU A 1027 20.81 -17.11 -14.29
CA LEU A 1027 19.86 -17.98 -13.56
C LEU A 1027 19.10 -19.01 -14.42
N THR A 1028 19.13 -18.87 -15.74
CA THR A 1028 18.51 -19.85 -16.65
C THR A 1028 19.52 -20.53 -17.56
N LYS A 1029 20.82 -20.36 -17.28
CA LYS A 1029 21.93 -20.97 -18.00
C LYS A 1029 21.83 -22.50 -17.99
N ASP A 1030 21.56 -23.11 -16.83
CA ASP A 1030 21.38 -24.58 -16.69
C ASP A 1030 20.14 -25.12 -17.41
N TYR A 1031 19.15 -24.25 -17.63
CA TYR A 1031 17.97 -24.60 -18.39
C TYR A 1031 18.27 -24.52 -19.89
N ARG A 1032 18.93 -23.45 -20.36
CA ARG A 1032 19.26 -23.19 -21.78
C ARG A 1032 20.38 -24.08 -22.33
N ASP A 1033 21.35 -24.43 -21.51
CA ASP A 1033 22.46 -25.30 -21.89
C ASP A 1033 22.01 -26.77 -22.01
N ASN A 1034 20.79 -27.10 -21.56
CA ASN A 1034 20.15 -28.41 -21.78
C ASN A 1034 19.45 -28.55 -23.14
N THR A 1035 19.68 -27.63 -24.09
CA THR A 1035 19.00 -27.68 -25.40
C THR A 1035 19.74 -27.75 -26.70
N ASP A 1036 21.05 -27.73 -26.68
CA ASP A 1036 21.76 -27.86 -27.94
C ASP A 1036 21.91 -29.31 -28.41
N LYS A 1037 21.15 -30.25 -27.83
CA LYS A 1037 20.94 -31.61 -28.36
C LYS A 1037 20.00 -31.63 -29.56
N THR A 1038 20.60 -31.47 -30.72
CA THR A 1038 19.98 -31.75 -32.03
C THR A 1038 19.34 -33.15 -32.09
N GLY A 1039 18.01 -33.18 -32.18
CA GLY A 1039 17.22 -34.31 -32.69
C GLY A 1039 16.40 -35.05 -31.63
N SER A 1040 15.13 -34.68 -31.46
CA SER A 1040 14.12 -35.52 -30.82
C SER A 1040 12.73 -34.85 -30.90
N GLY A 1041 11.86 -35.34 -31.79
CA GLY A 1041 10.42 -35.07 -31.70
C GLY A 1041 9.85 -35.52 -30.35
N SER A 1042 8.73 -34.93 -29.94
CA SER A 1042 8.16 -35.10 -28.60
C SER A 1042 8.02 -36.57 -28.15
N SER A 1043 8.48 -36.88 -26.94
CA SER A 1043 8.26 -38.19 -26.29
C SER A 1043 6.98 -38.22 -25.45
N GLY A 1044 6.26 -37.09 -25.35
CA GLY A 1044 4.95 -37.01 -24.70
C GLY A 1044 3.79 -37.17 -25.70
N SER A 1045 2.88 -38.10 -25.45
CA SER A 1045 1.68 -38.29 -26.29
C SER A 1045 0.58 -37.25 -26.06
N LEU A 1046 0.76 -36.34 -25.09
CA LEU A 1046 -0.24 -35.38 -24.61
C LEU A 1046 0.43 -34.11 -24.08
N SER A 1047 -0.09 -32.93 -24.43
CA SER A 1047 0.18 -31.65 -23.76
C SER A 1047 -1.10 -31.05 -23.14
N VAL A 1048 -0.94 -30.21 -22.11
CA VAL A 1048 -2.06 -29.66 -21.33
C VAL A 1048 -1.92 -28.14 -21.12
N ALA A 1049 -2.99 -27.39 -21.29
CA ALA A 1049 -3.11 -26.02 -20.78
C ALA A 1049 -4.30 -25.92 -19.83
N GLY A 1050 -4.11 -25.28 -18.68
CA GLY A 1050 -5.08 -25.21 -17.61
C GLY A 1050 -5.14 -23.83 -16.95
N GLY A 1051 -6.24 -23.11 -17.11
CA GLY A 1051 -6.52 -21.86 -16.39
C GLY A 1051 -7.57 -22.08 -15.30
N LEU A 1052 -7.28 -21.64 -14.07
CA LEU A 1052 -8.22 -21.58 -12.96
C LEU A 1052 -8.31 -20.15 -12.45
N ALA A 1053 -9.53 -19.63 -12.32
CA ALA A 1053 -9.82 -18.40 -11.59
C ALA A 1053 -10.85 -18.67 -10.49
N VAL A 1054 -10.58 -18.23 -9.27
CA VAL A 1054 -11.47 -18.35 -8.12
C VAL A 1054 -11.65 -16.98 -7.47
N VAL A 1055 -12.91 -16.58 -7.30
CA VAL A 1055 -13.32 -15.42 -6.50
C VAL A 1055 -14.16 -15.92 -5.34
N TYR A 1056 -13.81 -15.54 -4.12
CA TYR A 1056 -14.58 -15.82 -2.92
C TYR A 1056 -14.78 -14.56 -2.09
N THR A 1057 -16.05 -14.15 -1.98
CA THR A 1057 -16.44 -12.93 -1.29
C THR A 1057 -17.36 -13.26 -0.12
N ASP A 1058 -17.08 -12.68 1.05
CA ASP A 1058 -17.97 -12.70 2.22
C ASP A 1058 -18.03 -11.30 2.87
N HIS A 1059 -19.13 -10.59 2.64
CA HIS A 1059 -19.29 -9.22 3.11
C HIS A 1059 -20.54 -9.07 3.96
N THR A 1060 -20.35 -8.37 5.08
CA THR A 1060 -21.41 -8.02 6.01
C THR A 1060 -21.37 -6.52 6.26
N VAL A 1061 -22.46 -5.84 5.93
CA VAL A 1061 -22.67 -4.42 6.22
C VAL A 1061 -23.91 -4.27 7.09
N THR A 1062 -23.75 -3.66 8.26
CA THR A 1062 -24.82 -3.55 9.26
C THR A 1062 -24.95 -2.14 9.81
N ALA A 1063 -26.16 -1.58 9.76
CA ALA A 1063 -26.52 -0.36 10.45
C ALA A 1063 -27.64 -0.66 11.44
N THR A 1064 -27.41 -0.40 12.73
CA THR A 1064 -28.34 -0.76 13.81
C THR A 1064 -28.64 0.43 14.70
N VAL A 1065 -29.92 0.78 14.80
CA VAL A 1065 -30.46 1.64 15.86
C VAL A 1065 -31.00 0.76 16.96
N GLY A 1066 -30.34 0.80 18.12
CA GLY A 1066 -30.58 -0.08 19.26
C GLY A 1066 -31.83 0.23 20.07
N LEU A 1067 -32.15 -0.65 21.02
CA LEU A 1067 -33.40 -0.59 21.80
C LEU A 1067 -33.52 0.62 22.72
N ASP A 1068 -32.39 1.17 23.17
CA ASP A 1068 -32.30 2.33 24.06
C ASP A 1068 -32.08 3.64 23.30
N ALA A 1069 -32.04 3.59 21.96
CA ALA A 1069 -31.74 4.75 21.13
C ALA A 1069 -32.92 5.73 21.03
N GLU A 1070 -32.59 7.02 21.12
CA GLU A 1070 -33.53 8.13 20.94
C GLU A 1070 -32.93 9.11 19.93
N LEU A 1071 -33.50 9.17 18.73
CA LEU A 1071 -32.98 9.97 17.62
C LEU A 1071 -34.00 11.08 17.28
N LYS A 1072 -33.56 12.35 17.40
CA LYS A 1072 -34.40 13.54 17.20
C LYS A 1072 -33.82 14.47 16.16
N SER A 1073 -34.45 14.52 14.99
CA SER A 1073 -34.02 15.34 13.86
C SER A 1073 -35.07 16.42 13.55
N ASN A 1074 -34.60 17.66 13.39
CA ASN A 1074 -35.42 18.75 12.83
C ASN A 1074 -35.52 18.71 11.29
N GLU A 1075 -34.91 17.72 10.63
CA GLU A 1075 -35.08 17.46 9.21
C GLU A 1075 -35.32 15.97 8.95
N ASP A 1076 -34.44 15.31 8.19
CA ASP A 1076 -34.53 13.88 7.90
C ASP A 1076 -33.78 13.05 8.93
N LEU A 1077 -34.19 11.79 9.02
CA LEU A 1077 -33.50 10.75 9.76
C LEU A 1077 -33.36 9.53 8.85
N GLU A 1078 -32.13 9.11 8.59
CA GLU A 1078 -31.82 8.00 7.71
C GLU A 1078 -30.99 6.93 8.42
N VAL A 1079 -31.39 5.67 8.27
CA VAL A 1079 -30.64 4.48 8.68
C VAL A 1079 -30.35 3.67 7.44
N THR A 1080 -29.09 3.60 7.01
CA THR A 1080 -28.71 3.02 5.71
C THR A 1080 -27.64 1.93 5.86
N ALA A 1081 -27.78 0.83 5.12
CA ALA A 1081 -26.77 -0.22 5.00
C ALA A 1081 -26.64 -0.65 3.54
N GLY A 1082 -25.50 -0.38 2.91
CA GLY A 1082 -25.29 -0.58 1.48
C GLY A 1082 -24.02 -1.33 1.11
N ILE A 1083 -24.10 -2.14 0.05
CA ILE A 1083 -22.94 -2.76 -0.60
C ILE A 1083 -22.99 -2.45 -2.10
N SER A 1084 -21.90 -1.96 -2.66
CA SER A 1084 -21.63 -1.93 -4.10
C SER A 1084 -20.53 -2.94 -4.42
N GLN A 1085 -20.81 -3.92 -5.29
CA GLN A 1085 -19.87 -4.99 -5.61
C GLN A 1085 -19.59 -5.07 -7.11
N THR A 1086 -18.38 -4.70 -7.52
CA THR A 1086 -17.81 -5.08 -8.81
C THR A 1086 -17.12 -6.43 -8.71
N TYR A 1087 -17.20 -7.21 -9.78
CA TYR A 1087 -16.40 -8.43 -9.89
C TYR A 1087 -15.98 -8.71 -11.34
N GLN A 1088 -14.80 -9.28 -11.51
CA GLN A 1088 -14.30 -9.78 -12.79
C GLN A 1088 -13.68 -11.17 -12.65
N LEU A 1089 -14.20 -12.13 -13.42
CA LEU A 1089 -13.75 -13.51 -13.34
C LEU A 1089 -13.37 -14.05 -14.73
N THR A 1090 -12.07 -14.21 -14.98
CA THR A 1090 -11.54 -14.60 -16.28
C THR A 1090 -10.74 -15.89 -16.18
N ALA A 1091 -11.06 -16.90 -16.99
CA ALA A 1091 -10.21 -18.08 -17.12
C ALA A 1091 -10.04 -18.47 -18.59
N GLU A 1092 -8.80 -18.51 -19.05
CA GLU A 1092 -8.47 -18.82 -20.43
C GLU A 1092 -7.45 -19.95 -20.52
N SER A 1093 -7.63 -20.79 -21.53
CA SER A 1093 -6.65 -21.83 -21.84
C SER A 1093 -6.58 -22.05 -23.35
N ASP A 1094 -5.40 -21.99 -23.93
CA ASP A 1094 -5.22 -22.16 -25.36
C ASP A 1094 -4.06 -23.12 -25.65
N THR A 1095 -4.25 -24.00 -26.64
CA THR A 1095 -3.18 -24.87 -27.14
C THR A 1095 -3.14 -24.84 -28.66
N GLU A 1096 -1.93 -24.65 -29.18
CA GLU A 1096 -1.63 -24.65 -30.60
C GLU A 1096 -0.54 -25.67 -30.94
N PRO A 1097 -0.58 -26.30 -32.12
CA PRO A 1097 0.51 -27.13 -32.60
C PRO A 1097 1.69 -26.26 -33.04
N GLN A 1098 2.91 -26.78 -32.93
CA GLN A 1098 4.09 -26.04 -33.34
C GLN A 1098 4.16 -25.94 -34.86
N GLU A 1099 4.26 -24.74 -35.42
CA GLU A 1099 4.32 -24.52 -36.86
C GLU A 1099 5.77 -24.42 -37.41
N ASN A 1100 5.97 -24.89 -38.64
CA ASN A 1100 7.18 -24.62 -39.43
C ASN A 1100 7.11 -23.23 -40.08
N ALA A 1101 8.26 -22.74 -40.59
CA ALA A 1101 8.39 -21.45 -41.30
C ALA A 1101 7.45 -21.23 -42.51
N ASN A 1102 6.70 -22.25 -42.93
CA ASN A 1102 5.71 -22.20 -44.01
C ASN A 1102 4.25 -22.17 -43.50
N GLY A 1103 4.01 -22.08 -42.19
CA GLY A 1103 2.67 -22.11 -41.57
C GLY A 1103 2.02 -23.51 -41.58
N SER A 1104 2.83 -24.57 -41.50
CA SER A 1104 2.37 -25.97 -41.49
C SER A 1104 2.96 -26.70 -40.29
N SER A 1105 2.22 -27.60 -39.64
CA SER A 1105 2.70 -28.38 -38.48
C SER A 1105 4.12 -28.93 -38.66
N SER A 1106 4.94 -28.70 -37.63
CA SER A 1106 6.32 -29.16 -37.50
C SER A 1106 6.45 -30.60 -37.02
N GLY A 1107 5.40 -31.14 -36.39
CA GLY A 1107 5.45 -32.42 -35.68
C GLY A 1107 6.37 -32.42 -34.46
N GLU A 1108 6.78 -31.24 -33.98
CA GLU A 1108 7.63 -31.07 -32.78
C GLU A 1108 6.80 -30.94 -31.49
N SER A 1109 5.51 -30.60 -31.60
CA SER A 1109 4.53 -30.56 -30.49
C SER A 1109 3.97 -31.95 -30.15
N ALA A 1110 3.27 -32.06 -29.02
CA ALA A 1110 2.54 -33.28 -28.68
C ALA A 1110 1.39 -33.51 -29.69
N PRO A 1111 1.14 -34.76 -30.14
CA PRO A 1111 0.11 -35.02 -31.14
C PRO A 1111 -1.31 -34.86 -30.62
N ASN A 1112 -1.52 -34.96 -29.30
CA ASN A 1112 -2.81 -34.71 -28.67
C ASN A 1112 -2.66 -33.57 -27.66
N THR A 1113 -3.65 -32.70 -27.55
CA THR A 1113 -3.65 -31.57 -26.62
C THR A 1113 -4.96 -31.52 -25.82
N VAL A 1114 -4.88 -31.04 -24.59
CA VAL A 1114 -6.02 -30.78 -23.71
C VAL A 1114 -5.94 -29.33 -23.23
N SER A 1115 -7.03 -28.60 -23.37
CA SER A 1115 -7.20 -27.23 -22.87
C SER A 1115 -8.38 -27.20 -21.91
N VAL A 1116 -8.17 -26.70 -20.69
CA VAL A 1116 -9.18 -26.62 -19.65
C VAL A 1116 -9.17 -25.23 -19.03
N ALA A 1117 -10.33 -24.57 -19.02
CA ALA A 1117 -10.53 -23.31 -18.30
C ALA A 1117 -11.66 -23.45 -17.29
N VAL A 1118 -11.40 -23.11 -16.04
CA VAL A 1118 -12.37 -23.18 -14.95
C VAL A 1118 -12.43 -21.84 -14.26
N SER A 1119 -13.64 -21.31 -14.10
CA SER A 1119 -13.89 -20.15 -13.27
C SER A 1119 -14.92 -20.46 -12.20
N VAL A 1120 -14.65 -20.07 -10.96
CA VAL A 1120 -15.53 -20.26 -9.81
C VAL A 1120 -15.68 -18.94 -9.06
N GLY A 1121 -16.88 -18.38 -9.05
CA GLY A 1121 -17.22 -17.21 -8.24
C GLY A 1121 -18.24 -17.58 -7.17
N VAL A 1122 -17.93 -17.32 -5.90
CA VAL A 1122 -18.88 -17.45 -4.78
C VAL A 1122 -18.93 -16.12 -4.06
N LEU A 1123 -20.02 -15.38 -4.27
CA LEU A 1123 -20.20 -14.04 -3.71
C LEU A 1123 -21.32 -14.08 -2.68
N ASN A 1124 -20.99 -13.80 -1.41
CA ASN A 1124 -21.96 -13.72 -0.32
C ASN A 1124 -21.98 -12.29 0.21
N ASN A 1125 -23.07 -11.58 -0.06
CA ASN A 1125 -23.23 -10.18 0.32
C ASN A 1125 -24.45 -10.03 1.25
N THR A 1126 -24.24 -9.52 2.45
CA THR A 1126 -25.30 -9.27 3.45
C THR A 1126 -25.30 -7.82 3.88
N ALA A 1127 -26.32 -7.07 3.47
CA ALA A 1127 -26.60 -5.73 3.95
C ALA A 1127 -27.83 -5.75 4.86
N THR A 1128 -27.73 -5.19 6.06
CA THR A 1128 -28.86 -5.16 7.02
C THR A 1128 -28.95 -3.83 7.75
N ALA A 1129 -30.04 -3.10 7.54
CA ALA A 1129 -30.41 -1.93 8.32
C ALA A 1129 -31.53 -2.32 9.31
N THR A 1130 -31.30 -2.13 10.61
CA THR A 1130 -32.23 -2.55 11.68
C THR A 1130 -32.56 -1.40 12.61
N VAL A 1131 -33.84 -1.23 12.91
CA VAL A 1131 -34.34 -0.41 14.02
C VAL A 1131 -34.99 -1.33 15.05
N ALA A 1132 -34.32 -1.47 16.20
CA ALA A 1132 -34.64 -2.45 17.22
C ALA A 1132 -35.87 -2.06 18.08
N SER A 1133 -36.52 -3.07 18.66
CA SER A 1133 -37.72 -2.91 19.48
C SER A 1133 -37.46 -2.01 20.68
N GLY A 1134 -38.15 -0.87 20.75
CA GLY A 1134 -38.01 0.11 21.84
C GLY A 1134 -37.41 1.44 21.42
N ALA A 1135 -36.71 1.49 20.27
CA ALA A 1135 -36.12 2.72 19.74
C ALA A 1135 -37.17 3.82 19.50
N GLU A 1136 -36.77 5.07 19.72
CA GLU A 1136 -37.58 6.27 19.48
C GLU A 1136 -36.93 7.11 18.37
N LEU A 1137 -37.65 7.31 17.26
CA LEU A 1137 -37.19 8.02 16.08
C LEU A 1137 -38.20 9.13 15.77
N ASP A 1138 -37.80 10.38 15.93
CA ASP A 1138 -38.63 11.55 15.64
C ASP A 1138 -37.92 12.45 14.63
N ALA A 1139 -38.51 12.57 13.43
CA ALA A 1139 -38.04 13.43 12.35
C ALA A 1139 -39.16 14.37 11.90
N LEU A 1140 -38.84 15.65 11.62
CA LEU A 1140 -39.83 16.61 11.14
C LEU A 1140 -40.26 16.36 9.69
N ARG A 1141 -39.35 15.84 8.84
CA ARG A 1141 -39.60 15.62 7.41
C ARG A 1141 -39.75 14.15 7.04
N ALA A 1142 -38.66 13.38 6.97
CA ALA A 1142 -38.71 11.95 6.62
C ALA A 1142 -37.91 11.05 7.58
N THR A 1143 -38.41 9.83 7.81
CA THR A 1143 -37.70 8.77 8.53
C THR A 1143 -37.52 7.56 7.61
N ARG A 1144 -36.30 7.06 7.46
CA ARG A 1144 -35.95 6.03 6.47
C ARG A 1144 -35.09 4.92 7.06
N VAL A 1145 -35.37 3.71 6.61
CA VAL A 1145 -34.55 2.53 6.87
C VAL A 1145 -34.32 1.85 5.53
N ILE A 1146 -33.10 1.92 5.03
CA ILE A 1146 -32.73 1.51 3.66
C ILE A 1146 -31.65 0.44 3.75
N SER A 1147 -31.82 -0.63 2.98
CA SER A 1147 -30.74 -1.57 2.72
C SER A 1147 -30.67 -1.91 1.25
N ASN A 1148 -29.49 -1.83 0.66
CA ASN A 1148 -29.26 -2.10 -0.76
C ASN A 1148 -28.00 -2.94 -0.99
N ILE A 1149 -28.02 -3.73 -2.06
CA ILE A 1149 -26.85 -4.41 -2.60
C ILE A 1149 -26.91 -4.19 -4.11
N THR A 1150 -25.87 -3.58 -4.67
CA THR A 1150 -25.77 -3.19 -6.07
C THR A 1150 -24.61 -3.93 -6.73
N TYR A 1151 -24.81 -4.41 -7.96
CA TYR A 1151 -23.76 -5.01 -8.79
C TYR A 1151 -23.65 -4.20 -10.08
N PRO A 1152 -22.80 -3.17 -10.14
CA PRO A 1152 -22.60 -2.41 -11.36
C PRO A 1152 -21.98 -3.30 -12.47
N PHE A 1153 -22.31 -2.99 -13.72
CA PHE A 1153 -21.56 -3.51 -14.86
C PHE A 1153 -20.19 -2.81 -14.92
N LEU A 1154 -19.10 -3.56 -15.18
CA LEU A 1154 -17.73 -3.02 -15.35
C LEU A 1154 -17.71 -1.76 -16.23
N THR A 1155 -18.34 -1.84 -17.40
CA THR A 1155 -18.85 -0.67 -18.11
C THR A 1155 -20.19 -1.04 -18.72
N ARG A 1156 -21.17 -0.13 -18.59
CA ARG A 1156 -22.46 -0.35 -19.26
C ARG A 1156 -22.24 -0.32 -20.78
N PRO A 1157 -22.89 -1.19 -21.58
CA PRO A 1157 -22.72 -1.20 -23.04
C PRO A 1157 -22.99 0.14 -23.72
N ASP A 1158 -23.77 1.01 -23.07
CA ASP A 1158 -24.10 2.37 -23.52
C ASP A 1158 -23.14 3.47 -23.05
N ALA A 1159 -22.26 3.17 -22.09
CA ALA A 1159 -21.18 4.04 -21.58
C ALA A 1159 -19.78 3.59 -22.04
N PHE A 1160 -19.66 2.44 -22.70
CA PHE A 1160 -18.39 1.85 -23.13
C PHE A 1160 -17.58 2.74 -24.10
N VAL A 1161 -18.23 3.62 -24.86
CA VAL A 1161 -17.57 4.61 -25.74
C VAL A 1161 -17.96 6.00 -25.26
N PRO A 1162 -17.01 6.90 -24.96
CA PRO A 1162 -17.32 8.26 -24.55
C PRO A 1162 -18.17 8.95 -25.63
N THR A 1163 -19.30 9.51 -25.20
CA THR A 1163 -20.31 10.07 -26.11
C THR A 1163 -20.17 11.56 -26.29
N THR A 1164 -19.42 12.25 -25.41
CA THR A 1164 -19.12 13.69 -25.51
C THR A 1164 -17.62 13.96 -25.39
N ALA A 1165 -17.19 15.17 -25.79
CA ALA A 1165 -15.81 15.61 -25.63
C ALA A 1165 -15.43 15.77 -24.14
N GLY A 1166 -16.39 16.12 -23.28
CA GLY A 1166 -16.22 16.18 -21.82
C GLY A 1166 -15.95 14.79 -21.24
N GLU A 1167 -16.80 13.79 -21.53
CA GLU A 1167 -16.60 12.41 -21.07
C GLU A 1167 -15.26 11.82 -21.54
N PHE A 1168 -14.83 12.10 -22.77
CA PHE A 1168 -13.52 11.67 -23.26
C PHE A 1168 -12.38 12.34 -22.51
N LEU A 1169 -12.51 13.64 -22.21
CA LEU A 1169 -11.49 14.39 -21.48
C LEU A 1169 -11.38 13.91 -20.02
N ASP A 1170 -12.52 13.72 -19.35
CA ASP A 1170 -12.60 13.17 -18.00
C ASP A 1170 -11.94 11.78 -17.96
N ALA A 1171 -12.26 10.90 -18.91
CA ALA A 1171 -11.63 9.57 -19.00
C ALA A 1171 -10.11 9.63 -19.21
N VAL A 1172 -9.60 10.56 -20.02
CA VAL A 1172 -8.14 10.73 -20.22
C VAL A 1172 -7.46 11.35 -19.01
N GLN A 1173 -8.15 12.23 -18.26
CA GLN A 1173 -7.61 12.81 -17.03
C GLN A 1173 -7.58 11.79 -15.90
N ALA A 1174 -8.63 10.98 -15.78
CA ALA A 1174 -8.75 9.93 -14.77
C ALA A 1174 -7.82 8.73 -15.05
N GLU A 1175 -7.85 8.17 -16.28
CA GLU A 1175 -7.19 6.90 -16.62
C GLU A 1175 -5.92 7.07 -17.48
N GLY A 1176 -5.55 8.31 -17.84
CA GLY A 1176 -4.34 8.59 -18.62
C GLY A 1176 -4.30 7.92 -19.99
N TYR A 1177 -3.22 7.18 -20.28
CA TYR A 1177 -3.08 6.43 -21.54
C TYR A 1177 -3.87 5.11 -21.54
N GLN A 1178 -4.26 4.58 -20.37
CA GLN A 1178 -5.05 3.35 -20.26
C GLN A 1178 -6.46 3.51 -20.83
N ALA A 1179 -7.03 4.73 -20.77
CA ALA A 1179 -8.28 5.09 -21.45
C ALA A 1179 -8.30 4.69 -22.94
N ILE A 1180 -7.12 4.65 -23.58
CA ILE A 1180 -6.96 4.27 -24.99
C ILE A 1180 -6.59 2.78 -25.12
N ASP A 1181 -5.72 2.26 -24.25
CA ASP A 1181 -5.26 0.87 -24.30
C ASP A 1181 -6.39 -0.13 -24.04
N LYS A 1182 -7.42 0.25 -23.27
CA LYS A 1182 -8.70 -0.47 -23.13
C LYS A 1182 -9.28 -0.96 -24.47
N TYR A 1183 -9.15 -0.20 -25.55
CA TYR A 1183 -9.70 -0.57 -26.87
C TYR A 1183 -8.70 -1.33 -27.76
N LEU A 1184 -7.48 -1.57 -27.28
CA LEU A 1184 -6.37 -2.18 -28.02
C LEU A 1184 -6.04 -3.61 -27.54
N ASP A 1185 -6.82 -4.18 -26.63
CA ASP A 1185 -6.66 -5.53 -26.02
C ASP A 1185 -6.84 -6.74 -26.97
N GLY A 1186 -6.91 -6.52 -28.29
CA GLY A 1186 -7.17 -7.57 -29.30
C GLY A 1186 -8.63 -8.01 -29.41
N TYR A 1187 -9.47 -7.68 -28.42
CA TYR A 1187 -10.92 -7.87 -28.40
C TYR A 1187 -11.70 -6.55 -28.51
N PHE A 1188 -11.00 -5.44 -28.79
CA PHE A 1188 -11.55 -4.08 -28.87
C PHE A 1188 -12.21 -3.63 -27.56
N GLY A 1189 -11.69 -4.07 -26.41
CA GLY A 1189 -12.17 -3.75 -25.06
C GLY A 1189 -13.42 -4.50 -24.64
N ILE A 1190 -13.91 -5.45 -25.45
CA ILE A 1190 -15.14 -6.19 -25.14
C ILE A 1190 -14.93 -7.13 -23.95
N GLN A 1191 -13.77 -7.77 -23.85
CA GLN A 1191 -13.48 -8.69 -22.75
C GLN A 1191 -13.26 -7.91 -21.45
N SER A 1192 -12.37 -6.92 -21.49
CA SER A 1192 -11.95 -6.14 -20.33
C SER A 1192 -13.03 -5.17 -19.83
N GLY A 1193 -13.85 -4.63 -20.74
CA GLY A 1193 -14.84 -3.59 -20.40
C GLY A 1193 -16.29 -4.06 -20.26
N LEU A 1194 -16.76 -5.09 -20.98
CA LEU A 1194 -18.20 -5.38 -21.08
C LEU A 1194 -18.70 -6.60 -20.28
N PHE A 1195 -17.84 -7.54 -19.91
CA PHE A 1195 -18.27 -8.79 -19.25
C PHE A 1195 -17.61 -9.00 -17.89
N ASN A 1196 -18.44 -9.18 -16.85
CA ASN A 1196 -17.98 -9.53 -15.50
C ASN A 1196 -17.45 -10.98 -15.38
N SER A 1197 -17.73 -11.84 -16.37
CA SER A 1197 -17.11 -13.16 -16.43
C SER A 1197 -16.84 -13.61 -17.86
N TRP A 1198 -15.69 -14.24 -18.06
CA TRP A 1198 -15.25 -14.76 -19.34
C TRP A 1198 -14.49 -16.08 -19.14
N THR A 1199 -14.90 -17.15 -19.83
CA THR A 1199 -14.20 -18.44 -19.69
C THR A 1199 -14.12 -19.14 -21.03
N ARG A 1200 -12.88 -19.36 -21.48
CA ARG A 1200 -12.59 -19.86 -22.81
C ARG A 1200 -11.51 -20.93 -22.78
N SER A 1201 -11.75 -21.98 -23.54
CA SER A 1201 -10.77 -23.03 -23.78
C SER A 1201 -10.68 -23.29 -25.28
N THR A 1202 -9.49 -23.25 -25.88
CA THR A 1202 -9.28 -23.70 -27.26
C THR A 1202 -8.19 -24.77 -27.34
N ALA A 1203 -8.45 -25.79 -28.16
CA ALA A 1203 -7.48 -26.86 -28.40
C ALA A 1203 -7.31 -27.12 -29.89
N THR A 1204 -6.12 -26.83 -30.39
CA THR A 1204 -5.66 -27.20 -31.72
C THR A 1204 -4.50 -28.18 -31.58
N ALA A 1205 -4.58 -29.32 -32.26
CA ALA A 1205 -3.60 -30.41 -32.15
C ALA A 1205 -3.34 -31.06 -33.50
N ASP A 1206 -2.21 -31.76 -33.64
CA ASP A 1206 -1.88 -32.52 -34.85
C ASP A 1206 -2.81 -33.72 -35.08
N ASN A 1207 -3.28 -34.37 -34.00
CA ASN A 1207 -4.23 -35.49 -34.05
C ASN A 1207 -5.55 -35.19 -33.34
N VAL A 1208 -5.55 -35.04 -32.01
CA VAL A 1208 -6.77 -34.89 -31.19
C VAL A 1208 -6.60 -33.74 -30.21
N GLY A 1209 -7.40 -32.69 -30.36
CA GLY A 1209 -7.54 -31.60 -29.39
C GLY A 1209 -8.83 -31.73 -28.60
N VAL A 1210 -8.78 -31.62 -27.28
CA VAL A 1210 -9.95 -31.60 -26.40
C VAL A 1210 -9.94 -30.29 -25.62
N ALA A 1211 -10.97 -29.48 -25.77
CA ALA A 1211 -11.15 -28.25 -25.02
C ALA A 1211 -12.41 -28.34 -24.15
N GLY A 1212 -12.33 -27.87 -22.91
CA GLY A 1212 -13.46 -27.75 -22.01
C GLY A 1212 -13.38 -26.51 -21.14
N SER A 1213 -14.42 -25.69 -21.16
CA SER A 1213 -14.57 -24.56 -20.26
C SER A 1213 -15.80 -24.72 -19.36
N VAL A 1214 -15.69 -24.27 -18.12
CA VAL A 1214 -16.80 -24.24 -17.17
C VAL A 1214 -16.71 -23.00 -16.29
N THR A 1215 -17.86 -22.32 -16.16
CA THR A 1215 -18.06 -21.22 -15.22
C THR A 1215 -19.08 -21.65 -14.19
N VAL A 1216 -18.74 -21.53 -12.92
CA VAL A 1216 -19.64 -21.71 -11.78
C VAL A 1216 -19.73 -20.39 -11.05
N LEU A 1217 -20.92 -19.79 -11.04
CA LEU A 1217 -21.17 -18.53 -10.36
C LEU A 1217 -22.32 -18.74 -9.37
N VAL A 1218 -22.05 -18.48 -8.09
CA VAL A 1218 -23.02 -18.52 -7.00
C VAL A 1218 -23.05 -17.15 -6.35
N ILE A 1219 -24.20 -16.50 -6.42
CA ILE A 1219 -24.42 -15.19 -5.81
C ILE A 1219 -25.51 -15.34 -4.76
N ASN A 1220 -25.17 -15.10 -3.49
CA ASN A 1220 -26.07 -15.11 -2.36
C ASN A 1220 -26.16 -13.71 -1.77
N ASN A 1221 -27.26 -13.01 -2.09
CA ASN A 1221 -27.49 -11.65 -1.59
C ASN A 1221 -28.59 -11.64 -0.54
N THR A 1222 -28.32 -10.99 0.58
CA THR A 1222 -29.31 -10.72 1.63
C THR A 1222 -29.33 -9.24 1.93
N SER A 1223 -30.30 -8.50 1.37
CA SER A 1223 -30.61 -7.13 1.77
C SER A 1223 -31.85 -7.13 2.66
N LYS A 1224 -31.77 -6.50 3.84
CA LYS A 1224 -32.86 -6.43 4.82
C LYS A 1224 -32.95 -5.04 5.44
N ALA A 1225 -34.09 -4.37 5.26
CA ALA A 1225 -34.51 -3.25 6.08
C ALA A 1225 -35.54 -3.74 7.11
N ILE A 1226 -35.19 -3.71 8.40
CA ILE A 1226 -35.99 -4.29 9.49
C ILE A 1226 -36.40 -3.18 10.45
N VAL A 1227 -37.71 -3.02 10.64
CA VAL A 1227 -38.28 -2.25 11.75
C VAL A 1227 -38.98 -3.23 12.68
N GLU A 1228 -38.44 -3.40 13.89
CA GLU A 1228 -38.99 -4.34 14.87
C GLU A 1228 -40.30 -3.84 15.49
N PRO A 1229 -41.10 -4.71 16.14
CA PRO A 1229 -42.28 -4.28 16.86
C PRO A 1229 -41.95 -3.26 17.96
N MET A 1230 -42.89 -2.37 18.29
CA MET A 1230 -42.77 -1.40 19.40
C MET A 1230 -41.76 -0.25 19.20
N VAL A 1231 -41.17 -0.10 18.01
CA VAL A 1231 -40.47 1.14 17.61
C VAL A 1231 -41.46 2.31 17.63
N ARG A 1232 -41.06 3.44 18.20
CA ARG A 1232 -41.86 4.67 18.24
C ARG A 1232 -41.35 5.61 17.16
N ILE A 1233 -42.14 5.80 16.11
CA ILE A 1233 -41.81 6.70 15.01
C ILE A 1233 -42.71 7.93 15.09
N ASN A 1234 -42.12 9.12 15.17
CA ASN A 1234 -42.81 10.42 15.19
C ASN A 1234 -43.91 10.51 16.26
N GLN A 1235 -43.59 10.05 17.48
CA GLN A 1235 -44.50 10.01 18.63
C GLN A 1235 -44.26 11.13 19.64
N ASP A 1236 -43.11 11.81 19.61
CA ASP A 1236 -42.85 13.00 20.43
C ASP A 1236 -43.58 14.22 19.84
N VAL A 1237 -44.73 14.56 20.41
CA VAL A 1237 -45.54 15.70 19.95
C VAL A 1237 -44.90 17.02 20.32
N ASP A 1238 -44.21 17.09 21.46
CA ASP A 1238 -43.59 18.34 21.94
C ASP A 1238 -42.36 18.72 21.10
N TRP A 1239 -41.66 17.74 20.51
CA TRP A 1239 -40.57 17.98 19.55
C TRP A 1239 -41.08 18.42 18.17
N ARG A 1240 -42.31 18.02 17.80
CA ARG A 1240 -42.88 18.26 16.46
C ARG A 1240 -43.73 19.53 16.35
N ASP A 1241 -44.18 20.07 17.48
CA ASP A 1241 -44.95 21.32 17.58
C ASP A 1241 -44.03 22.54 17.75
#